data_AF-A0A1H5Q1H6-F1
#
_entry.id   AF-A0A1H5Q1H6-F1
#
_cell.length_a   1.000
_cell.length_b   1.000
_cell.length_c   1.000
_cell.angle_alpha   90.00
_cell.angle_beta   90.00
_cell.angle_gamma   90.00
#
_symmetry.space_group_name_H-M   'P 1'
#
loop_
_entity.id
_entity.type
_entity.pdbx_description
1 polymer ?
#
loop_
_entity_poly.entity_id
_entity_poly.type
_entity_poly.pdbx_seq_one_letter_code
_entity_poly.pdbx_strand_id
1 'polypeptide(L)'
;MPRRFLRAVVVGVLAAACALTPSPATATPAPAAAPTRIMALGDSITGSPGCWRALLWKHLQDTGHTDVDFVGTLPPQGCGFTYDGENEGHGGFLATGIVRDNQLPGWLSATRPDVVLMHLGTNDVWNGIAAGTILDAFTTLLGQMRASNPATKLVVAKIIPMNPANCAACAQRVVDLNSAIPGWAQAHSTAASPITVVDQWTGFDTAADTTDGVHPNSTTGIQKMESRWYPAVVAALPGATAAAGLHVSGTQVAEATGAAFVMRGVNHPYAWYPAQTGAFADIKSFGANTVRVVLGSGQRWGPTSAAEVTGVIALCKQNRLICVLEAHDTTGYGEESAAASLDQAASYWISVASALKGQENYVVINLGNEPFGNNQQVSATWASATSAAITRLRGAGLQHLLMADAPMWGQDWQNIMRDNAASVLSADPQHNTVFSIHMYGVYDTAAEITGYFDAFRTAGLPLVVGEFGNMHTDGNPDEDTIMAQAQARGLGYLGWSWSGNSSDVGYLDMVNSFDPASLTAWGERFLNGANGVRQTSKEATIYGGGTADTQAPTTPGTPSASAVTATGATLSWTASADNVGVTGYDVLRATGSGTFTQVGTTGTATFTDSGLTASTTYRYQVRARDAAGNTSATSAAVSVTTGAGGGTGTCRIGYSAPPWGGGNGFTAGVTITNTGPSTLTGWTLAFTYTAGQRVTPPGWGATFTQAGGDVTATNLTWNGTLAPNASTSIGFNGTFTGSNPAPAAFTLNGSTCTVG
;
A
#
# COMPACT_ATOMS: atom_id res chain seq x y z
N MET A 1 -27.69 -4.50 -82.00
CA MET A 1 -27.08 -5.85 -81.89
C MET A 1 -25.64 -5.76 -82.39
N PRO A 2 -24.64 -6.54 -81.92
CA PRO A 2 -24.29 -7.12 -80.60
C PRO A 2 -22.99 -6.47 -80.01
N ARG A 3 -22.67 -6.48 -78.69
CA ARG A 3 -21.91 -7.48 -77.88
C ARG A 3 -20.53 -7.87 -78.52
N ARG A 4 -19.37 -7.94 -77.84
CA ARG A 4 -18.99 -8.22 -76.43
C ARG A 4 -17.43 -8.27 -76.29
N PHE A 5 -16.91 -7.96 -75.07
CA PHE A 5 -15.65 -8.45 -74.42
C PHE A 5 -14.28 -8.20 -75.09
N LEU A 6 -13.11 -8.00 -74.43
CA LEU A 6 -12.60 -8.34 -73.10
C LEU A 6 -11.39 -7.41 -72.73
N ARG A 7 -10.97 -7.47 -71.45
CA ARG A 7 -9.99 -6.68 -70.67
C ARG A 7 -8.51 -6.68 -71.16
N ALA A 8 -7.75 -5.63 -70.81
CA ALA A 8 -6.54 -5.65 -69.94
C ALA A 8 -5.95 -4.23 -69.71
N VAL A 9 -5.21 -4.07 -68.61
CA VAL A 9 -4.77 -2.84 -67.91
C VAL A 9 -3.27 -2.56 -68.12
N VAL A 10 -2.80 -1.30 -67.98
CA VAL A 10 -1.67 -0.81 -67.12
C VAL A 10 -1.16 0.60 -67.52
N VAL A 11 -1.31 1.56 -66.57
CA VAL A 11 -0.43 2.67 -66.05
C VAL A 11 0.23 3.68 -67.03
N GLY A 12 0.34 5.00 -66.80
CA GLY A 12 0.10 5.91 -65.65
C GLY A 12 0.28 7.41 -66.05
N VAL A 13 -0.33 8.37 -65.31
CA VAL A 13 0.29 9.41 -64.41
C VAL A 13 0.87 10.66 -65.16
N LEU A 14 0.75 11.97 -64.81
CA LEU A 14 0.38 12.78 -63.61
C LEU A 14 -0.16 14.18 -64.04
N ALA A 15 -0.78 14.93 -63.11
CA ALA A 15 -1.62 16.13 -63.30
C ALA A 15 -1.10 17.43 -62.62
N ALA A 16 -1.67 18.59 -62.99
CA ALA A 16 -1.81 19.79 -62.15
C ALA A 16 -3.01 20.66 -62.62
N ALA A 17 -3.93 21.04 -61.72
CA ALA A 17 -4.97 22.06 -61.95
C ALA A 17 -5.49 22.67 -60.63
N CYS A 18 -5.58 24.00 -60.58
CA CYS A 18 -6.21 24.79 -59.50
C CYS A 18 -7.75 24.66 -59.54
N ALA A 19 -8.40 24.52 -58.37
CA ALA A 19 -9.85 24.56 -58.21
C ALA A 19 -10.27 25.59 -57.14
N LEU A 20 -11.27 26.41 -57.47
CA LEU A 20 -11.98 27.32 -56.55
C LEU A 20 -12.85 26.52 -55.57
N THR A 21 -12.81 26.89 -54.29
CA THR A 21 -13.61 26.28 -53.21
C THR A 21 -14.91 27.08 -52.95
N PRO A 22 -16.06 26.43 -52.72
CA PRO A 22 -17.29 27.09 -52.29
C PRO A 22 -17.27 27.44 -50.79
N SER A 23 -17.90 28.55 -50.42
CA SER A 23 -18.03 29.01 -49.03
C SER A 23 -18.88 28.05 -48.17
N PRO A 24 -18.55 27.88 -46.88
CA PRO A 24 -19.29 26.97 -45.99
C PRO A 24 -20.66 27.58 -45.62
N ALA A 25 -21.71 26.76 -45.73
CA ALA A 25 -23.00 27.07 -45.15
C ALA A 25 -22.86 27.15 -43.62
N THR A 26 -23.26 28.27 -43.02
CA THR A 26 -23.35 28.41 -41.57
C THR A 26 -24.43 27.48 -41.04
N ALA A 27 -24.01 26.42 -40.35
CA ALA A 27 -24.91 25.60 -39.55
C ALA A 27 -25.54 26.47 -38.45
N THR A 28 -26.86 26.47 -38.36
CA THR A 28 -27.59 27.00 -37.20
C THR A 28 -27.09 26.29 -35.93
N PRO A 29 -26.84 27.00 -34.82
CA PRO A 29 -26.49 26.36 -33.56
C PRO A 29 -27.57 25.35 -33.17
N ALA A 30 -27.17 24.16 -32.74
CA ALA A 30 -28.10 23.22 -32.12
C ALA A 30 -28.74 23.90 -30.89
N PRO A 31 -30.03 23.66 -30.60
CA PRO A 31 -30.65 24.17 -29.38
C PRO A 31 -29.87 23.69 -28.15
N ALA A 32 -29.73 24.55 -27.15
CA ALA A 32 -29.11 24.20 -25.87
C ALA A 32 -29.82 22.98 -25.26
N ALA A 33 -29.04 22.05 -24.69
CA ALA A 33 -29.60 20.90 -24.00
C ALA A 33 -30.51 21.37 -22.86
N ALA A 34 -31.62 20.68 -22.61
CA ALA A 34 -32.46 20.96 -21.46
C ALA A 34 -31.68 20.72 -20.16
N PRO A 35 -31.91 21.51 -19.10
CA PRO A 35 -31.26 21.30 -17.82
C PRO A 35 -31.60 19.92 -17.24
N THR A 36 -30.67 19.37 -16.48
CA THR A 36 -30.84 18.07 -15.81
C THR A 36 -31.81 18.23 -14.66
N ARG A 37 -32.92 17.48 -14.67
CA ARG A 37 -33.94 17.56 -13.61
C ARG A 37 -33.56 16.70 -12.42
N ILE A 38 -33.43 17.32 -11.25
CA ILE A 38 -32.98 16.70 -10.00
C ILE A 38 -34.13 16.70 -9.00
N MET A 39 -34.69 15.54 -8.67
CA MET A 39 -35.69 15.42 -7.62
C MET A 39 -35.04 15.01 -6.30
N ALA A 40 -35.15 15.85 -5.27
CA ALA A 40 -34.88 15.41 -3.91
C ALA A 40 -36.13 14.75 -3.32
N LEU A 41 -36.07 13.43 -3.12
CA LEU A 41 -37.12 12.59 -2.59
C LEU A 41 -36.79 12.13 -1.18
N GLY A 42 -37.69 12.34 -0.23
CA GLY A 42 -37.46 11.81 1.10
C GLY A 42 -38.51 12.16 2.13
N ASP A 43 -38.16 11.87 3.37
CA ASP A 43 -39.00 12.17 4.53
C ASP A 43 -38.67 13.54 5.13
N SER A 44 -38.80 13.68 6.46
CA SER A 44 -38.61 14.96 7.13
C SER A 44 -37.20 15.52 6.95
N ILE A 45 -36.16 14.69 6.82
CA ILE A 45 -34.79 15.17 6.62
C ILE A 45 -34.62 15.88 5.27
N THR A 46 -35.38 15.45 4.25
CA THR A 46 -35.39 16.10 2.94
C THR A 46 -36.19 17.41 2.98
N GLY A 47 -37.32 17.43 3.69
CA GLY A 47 -38.23 18.57 3.75
C GLY A 47 -37.90 19.66 4.78
N SER A 48 -37.29 19.33 5.92
CA SER A 48 -37.08 20.26 7.04
C SER A 48 -35.84 19.88 7.88
N PRO A 49 -34.85 20.78 8.05
CA PRO A 49 -34.83 22.18 7.62
C PRO A 49 -34.56 22.40 6.12
N GLY A 50 -34.31 21.35 5.33
CA GLY A 50 -34.27 21.41 3.85
C GLY A 50 -33.12 22.22 3.23
N CYS A 51 -32.44 23.10 3.98
CA CYS A 51 -31.44 24.03 3.46
C CYS A 51 -30.14 23.40 2.96
N TRP A 52 -29.88 22.11 3.25
CA TRP A 52 -28.81 21.39 2.58
C TRP A 52 -29.02 21.35 1.05
N ARG A 53 -30.27 21.36 0.56
CA ARG A 53 -30.59 21.46 -0.88
C ARG A 53 -30.24 22.82 -1.44
N ALA A 54 -30.51 23.88 -0.68
CA ALA A 54 -30.13 25.23 -1.05
C ALA A 54 -28.61 25.39 -1.17
N LEU A 55 -27.87 24.83 -0.20
CA LEU A 55 -26.40 24.81 -0.25
C LEU A 55 -25.89 23.96 -1.43
N LEU A 56 -26.50 22.80 -1.69
CA LEU A 56 -26.12 21.93 -2.79
C LEU A 56 -26.33 22.60 -4.15
N TRP A 57 -27.50 23.22 -4.35
CA TRP A 57 -27.77 23.99 -5.54
C TRP A 57 -26.75 25.12 -5.69
N LYS A 58 -26.51 25.88 -4.63
CA LYS A 58 -25.52 26.96 -4.66
C LYS A 58 -24.13 26.44 -5.03
N HIS A 59 -23.69 25.33 -4.45
CA HIS A 59 -22.39 24.74 -4.74
C HIS A 59 -22.30 24.30 -6.21
N LEU A 60 -23.33 23.67 -6.77
CA LEU A 60 -23.42 23.32 -8.19
C LEU A 60 -23.31 24.57 -9.09
N GLN A 61 -24.03 25.65 -8.77
CA GLN A 61 -23.94 26.90 -9.53
C GLN A 61 -22.54 27.52 -9.44
N ASP A 62 -21.97 27.58 -8.24
CA ASP A 62 -20.65 28.18 -7.98
C ASP A 62 -19.52 27.42 -8.69
N THR A 63 -19.70 26.13 -8.97
CA THR A 63 -18.72 25.26 -9.66
C THR A 63 -19.04 25.05 -11.15
N GLY A 64 -19.97 25.81 -11.70
CA GLY A 64 -20.25 25.84 -13.14
C GLY A 64 -21.21 24.76 -13.63
N HIS A 65 -21.86 24.01 -12.74
CA HIS A 65 -22.96 23.09 -13.06
C HIS A 65 -24.29 23.85 -13.14
N THR A 66 -24.36 24.86 -14.01
CA THR A 66 -25.51 25.77 -14.10
C THR A 66 -26.72 25.20 -14.86
N ASP A 67 -26.53 24.07 -15.55
CA ASP A 67 -27.55 23.41 -16.37
C ASP A 67 -28.31 22.33 -15.55
N VAL A 68 -28.74 22.69 -14.35
CA VAL A 68 -29.52 21.85 -13.43
C VAL A 68 -30.84 22.53 -13.06
N ASP A 69 -31.86 21.72 -12.81
CA ASP A 69 -33.22 22.14 -12.45
C ASP A 69 -33.70 21.24 -11.30
N PHE A 70 -33.83 21.77 -10.08
CA PHE A 70 -34.40 21.03 -8.96
C PHE A 70 -35.92 20.95 -9.15
N VAL A 71 -36.46 19.73 -9.09
CA VAL A 71 -37.87 19.48 -9.39
C VAL A 71 -38.59 18.78 -8.26
N GLY A 72 -39.86 19.11 -8.09
CA GLY A 72 -40.73 18.58 -7.06
C GLY A 72 -42.08 19.28 -7.05
N THR A 73 -43.06 18.69 -6.37
CA THR A 73 -44.39 19.29 -6.18
C THR A 73 -44.47 20.20 -4.94
N LEU A 74 -43.48 20.13 -4.05
CA LEU A 74 -43.36 21.05 -2.91
C LEU A 74 -42.46 22.25 -3.28
N PRO A 75 -42.82 23.47 -2.83
CA PRO A 75 -42.02 24.66 -3.08
C PRO A 75 -40.70 24.66 -2.27
N PRO A 76 -39.72 25.51 -2.65
CA PRO A 76 -38.52 25.73 -1.86
C PRO A 76 -38.83 26.29 -0.47
N GLN A 77 -38.06 25.87 0.54
CA GLN A 77 -38.09 26.40 1.89
C GLN A 77 -37.17 27.64 2.01
N GLY A 78 -37.47 28.56 2.93
CA GLY A 78 -36.64 29.77 3.12
C GLY A 78 -35.29 29.47 3.78
N CYS A 79 -34.19 29.78 3.08
CA CYS A 79 -32.81 29.50 3.54
C CYS A 79 -31.87 30.72 3.55
N GLY A 80 -32.43 31.93 3.49
CA GLY A 80 -31.65 33.18 3.56
C GLY A 80 -31.05 33.65 2.22
N PHE A 81 -31.26 32.93 1.12
CA PHE A 81 -30.91 33.33 -0.24
C PHE A 81 -31.86 32.67 -1.26
N THR A 82 -31.89 33.20 -2.48
CA THR A 82 -32.67 32.62 -3.60
C THR A 82 -31.94 31.42 -4.18
N TYR A 83 -32.68 30.33 -4.39
CA TYR A 83 -32.20 29.10 -5.01
C TYR A 83 -33.37 28.38 -5.66
N ASP A 84 -33.05 27.44 -6.53
CA ASP A 84 -33.99 26.47 -7.10
C ASP A 84 -34.07 25.26 -6.14
N GLY A 85 -35.28 24.95 -5.65
CA GLY A 85 -35.41 24.17 -4.41
C GLY A 85 -36.69 23.34 -4.30
N GLU A 86 -37.38 23.15 -5.41
CA GLU A 86 -38.52 22.26 -5.53
C GLU A 86 -38.11 20.84 -5.11
N ASN A 87 -39.01 20.14 -4.43
CA ASN A 87 -38.68 18.84 -3.82
C ASN A 87 -39.91 17.96 -3.56
N GLU A 88 -39.60 16.74 -3.13
CA GLU A 88 -40.53 15.76 -2.58
C GLU A 88 -40.09 15.35 -1.16
N GLY A 89 -39.83 16.33 -0.30
CA GLY A 89 -39.48 16.13 1.11
C GLY A 89 -40.71 16.18 2.02
N HIS A 90 -41.23 15.02 2.39
CA HIS A 90 -42.51 14.90 3.11
C HIS A 90 -42.33 14.54 4.58
N GLY A 91 -42.53 15.51 5.47
CA GLY A 91 -42.50 15.28 6.92
C GLY A 91 -43.52 14.23 7.36
N GLY A 92 -43.06 13.26 8.16
CA GLY A 92 -43.89 12.15 8.67
C GLY A 92 -44.17 11.02 7.68
N PHE A 93 -43.74 11.12 6.42
CA PHE A 93 -43.95 10.06 5.44
C PHE A 93 -42.95 8.92 5.64
N LEU A 94 -43.39 7.70 5.33
CA LEU A 94 -42.60 6.48 5.37
C LEU A 94 -42.37 5.99 3.94
N ALA A 95 -41.23 5.40 3.62
CA ALA A 95 -40.99 4.71 2.34
C ALA A 95 -42.06 3.65 2.08
N THR A 96 -42.36 2.84 3.11
CA THR A 96 -43.41 1.83 3.09
C THR A 96 -44.80 2.44 2.88
N GLY A 97 -45.04 3.65 3.42
CA GLY A 97 -46.27 4.40 3.22
C GLY A 97 -46.43 4.93 1.79
N ILE A 98 -45.37 5.52 1.23
CA ILE A 98 -45.33 6.01 -0.16
C ILE A 98 -45.66 4.88 -1.14
N VAL A 99 -45.12 3.68 -0.89
CA VAL A 99 -45.43 2.48 -1.68
C VAL A 99 -46.87 2.03 -1.48
N ARG A 100 -47.32 1.89 -0.23
CA ARG A 100 -48.70 1.48 0.11
C ARG A 100 -49.74 2.36 -0.57
N ASP A 101 -49.51 3.67 -0.56
CA ASP A 101 -50.44 4.67 -1.08
C ASP A 101 -50.18 5.03 -2.55
N ASN A 102 -49.19 4.38 -3.18
CA ASN A 102 -48.80 4.55 -4.59
C ASN A 102 -48.60 6.02 -5.01
N GLN A 103 -47.88 6.79 -4.19
CA GLN A 103 -47.77 8.25 -4.37
C GLN A 103 -46.73 8.66 -5.41
N LEU A 104 -45.58 7.97 -5.47
CA LEU A 104 -44.44 8.35 -6.29
C LEU A 104 -44.74 8.50 -7.80
N PRO A 105 -45.56 7.64 -8.46
CA PRO A 105 -45.89 7.80 -9.88
C PRO A 105 -46.50 9.16 -10.23
N GLY A 106 -47.31 9.73 -9.34
CA GLY A 106 -47.90 11.07 -9.54
C GLY A 106 -46.84 12.16 -9.55
N TRP A 107 -45.92 12.12 -8.59
CA TRP A 107 -44.79 13.07 -8.51
C TRP A 107 -43.87 12.94 -9.70
N LEU A 108 -43.51 11.71 -10.10
CA LEU A 108 -42.67 11.45 -11.28
C LEU A 108 -43.32 11.97 -12.57
N SER A 109 -44.63 11.77 -12.74
CA SER A 109 -45.34 12.28 -13.91
C SER A 109 -45.37 13.81 -13.97
N ALA A 110 -45.44 14.49 -12.82
CA ALA A 110 -45.49 15.95 -12.75
C ALA A 110 -44.13 16.60 -13.03
N THR A 111 -43.05 15.97 -12.59
CA THR A 111 -41.71 16.59 -12.48
C THR A 111 -40.69 16.00 -13.45
N ARG A 112 -40.86 14.74 -13.85
CA ARG A 112 -40.02 13.99 -14.81
C ARG A 112 -38.52 14.09 -14.49
N PRO A 113 -38.05 13.63 -13.33
CA PRO A 113 -36.64 13.75 -12.96
C PRO A 113 -35.73 12.85 -13.80
N ASP A 114 -34.51 13.34 -14.06
CA ASP A 114 -33.40 12.59 -14.62
C ASP A 114 -32.57 11.94 -13.51
N VAL A 115 -32.39 12.67 -12.41
CA VAL A 115 -31.68 12.23 -11.19
C VAL A 115 -32.64 12.29 -10.00
N VAL A 116 -32.65 11.24 -9.17
CA VAL A 116 -33.39 11.23 -7.90
C VAL A 116 -32.40 11.14 -6.73
N LEU A 117 -32.38 12.13 -5.86
CA LEU A 117 -31.65 12.12 -4.59
C LEU A 117 -32.58 11.59 -3.51
N MET A 118 -32.34 10.38 -3.03
CA MET A 118 -33.22 9.71 -2.08
C MET A 118 -32.62 9.67 -0.68
N HIS A 119 -33.11 10.54 0.22
CA HIS A 119 -32.87 10.46 1.66
C HIS A 119 -34.17 10.07 2.37
N LEU A 120 -34.42 8.77 2.47
CA LEU A 120 -35.70 8.23 2.89
C LEU A 120 -35.48 7.05 3.84
N GLY A 121 -36.42 6.80 4.75
CA GLY A 121 -36.38 5.67 5.69
C GLY A 121 -36.10 6.06 7.15
N THR A 122 -35.82 7.33 7.41
CA THR A 122 -35.69 7.91 8.76
C THR A 122 -36.96 7.62 9.55
N ASN A 123 -38.11 7.95 8.97
CA ASN A 123 -39.40 7.75 9.64
C ASN A 123 -39.78 6.27 9.75
N ASP A 124 -39.44 5.43 8.77
CA ASP A 124 -39.67 3.98 8.85
C ASP A 124 -38.89 3.36 10.01
N VAL A 125 -37.61 3.72 10.15
CA VAL A 125 -36.75 3.32 11.27
C VAL A 125 -37.33 3.80 12.60
N TRP A 126 -37.77 5.05 12.65
CA TRP A 126 -38.40 5.62 13.85
C TRP A 126 -39.66 4.86 14.25
N ASN A 127 -40.47 4.46 13.28
CA ASN A 127 -41.69 3.66 13.49
C ASN A 127 -41.42 2.15 13.66
N GLY A 128 -40.16 1.72 13.72
CA GLY A 128 -39.79 0.33 13.98
C GLY A 128 -40.05 -0.63 12.84
N ILE A 129 -40.10 -0.14 11.61
CA ILE A 129 -40.11 -0.97 10.41
C ILE A 129 -38.74 -1.61 10.22
N ALA A 130 -38.72 -2.92 9.93
CA ALA A 130 -37.48 -3.66 9.73
C ALA A 130 -36.77 -3.22 8.43
N ALA A 131 -35.43 -3.20 8.45
CA ALA A 131 -34.61 -2.79 7.31
C ALA A 131 -34.95 -3.53 6.01
N GLY A 132 -35.21 -4.85 6.06
CA GLY A 132 -35.63 -5.62 4.89
C GLY A 132 -36.91 -5.10 4.25
N THR A 133 -37.92 -4.77 5.06
CA THR A 133 -39.20 -4.21 4.58
C THR A 133 -39.03 -2.82 3.98
N ILE A 134 -38.11 -2.02 4.51
CA ILE A 134 -37.76 -0.70 3.94
C ILE A 134 -37.09 -0.89 2.57
N LEU A 135 -36.20 -1.86 2.43
CA LEU A 135 -35.55 -2.17 1.14
C LEU A 135 -36.51 -2.76 0.10
N ASP A 136 -37.51 -3.54 0.52
CA ASP A 136 -38.60 -3.96 -0.37
C ASP A 136 -39.37 -2.75 -0.91
N ALA A 137 -39.62 -1.75 -0.05
CA ALA A 137 -40.23 -0.49 -0.47
C ALA A 137 -39.31 0.27 -1.45
N PHE A 138 -38.01 0.40 -1.15
CA PHE A 138 -37.04 1.03 -2.07
C PHE A 138 -37.00 0.33 -3.43
N THR A 139 -37.07 -1.00 -3.47
CA THR A 139 -37.14 -1.78 -4.72
C THR A 139 -38.38 -1.42 -5.53
N THR A 140 -39.53 -1.26 -4.87
CA THR A 140 -40.77 -0.86 -5.53
C THR A 140 -40.70 0.57 -6.06
N LEU A 141 -40.18 1.51 -5.26
CA LEU A 141 -39.99 2.91 -5.66
C LEU A 141 -39.03 3.02 -6.85
N LEU A 142 -37.91 2.29 -6.83
CA LEU A 142 -36.98 2.22 -7.96
C LEU A 142 -37.64 1.68 -9.23
N GLY A 143 -38.50 0.67 -9.10
CA GLY A 143 -39.31 0.15 -10.21
C GLY A 143 -40.21 1.23 -10.82
N GLN A 144 -40.86 2.04 -9.97
CA GLN A 144 -41.69 3.17 -10.40
C GLN A 144 -40.86 4.27 -11.08
N MET A 145 -39.68 4.60 -10.53
CA MET A 145 -38.74 5.56 -11.14
C MET A 145 -38.33 5.11 -12.54
N ARG A 146 -37.95 3.83 -12.70
CA ARG A 146 -37.54 3.24 -13.99
C ARG A 146 -38.69 3.11 -14.98
N ALA A 147 -39.91 2.91 -14.50
CA ALA A 147 -41.10 2.95 -15.36
C ALA A 147 -41.38 4.35 -15.91
N SER A 148 -41.08 5.40 -15.14
CA SER A 148 -41.19 6.79 -15.59
C SER A 148 -40.03 7.22 -16.49
N ASN A 149 -38.80 6.85 -16.13
CA ASN A 149 -37.58 7.12 -16.86
C ASN A 149 -36.63 5.91 -16.76
N PRO A 150 -36.52 5.08 -17.82
CA PRO A 150 -35.65 3.90 -17.81
C PRO A 150 -34.16 4.20 -17.59
N ALA A 151 -33.74 5.46 -17.79
CA ALA A 151 -32.38 5.94 -17.60
C ALA A 151 -32.18 6.77 -16.32
N THR A 152 -33.16 6.75 -15.40
CA THR A 152 -33.08 7.50 -14.14
C THR A 152 -31.82 7.11 -13.35
N LYS A 153 -31.11 8.10 -12.83
CA LYS A 153 -29.97 7.89 -11.93
C LYS A 153 -30.45 8.05 -10.50
N LEU A 154 -30.28 7.02 -9.68
CA LEU A 154 -30.65 7.09 -8.26
C LEU A 154 -29.40 7.36 -7.42
N VAL A 155 -29.41 8.44 -6.65
CA VAL A 155 -28.39 8.74 -5.65
C VAL A 155 -29.05 8.54 -4.28
N VAL A 156 -28.75 7.44 -3.60
CA VAL A 156 -29.42 7.02 -2.36
C VAL A 156 -28.52 7.23 -1.14
N ALA A 157 -29.07 7.78 -0.06
CA ALA A 157 -28.33 7.95 1.18
C ALA A 157 -28.31 6.66 2.01
N LYS A 158 -27.17 6.32 2.59
CA LYS A 158 -27.18 5.83 3.98
C LYS A 158 -27.67 6.99 4.83
N ILE A 159 -28.76 6.82 5.57
CA ILE A 159 -29.37 7.93 6.31
C ILE A 159 -28.48 8.39 7.47
N ILE A 160 -28.57 9.68 7.81
CA ILE A 160 -27.88 10.24 8.99
C ILE A 160 -28.23 9.45 10.28
N PRO A 161 -27.32 9.39 11.27
CA PRO A 161 -27.65 8.81 12.57
C PRO A 161 -28.80 9.59 13.21
N MET A 162 -29.58 8.91 14.04
CA MET A 162 -30.59 9.55 14.87
C MET A 162 -30.57 8.99 16.29
N ASN A 163 -30.84 9.87 17.25
CA ASN A 163 -30.98 9.53 18.66
C ASN A 163 -32.06 10.39 19.33
N PRO A 164 -33.33 10.30 18.89
CA PRO A 164 -34.41 11.06 19.53
C PRO A 164 -34.70 10.51 20.92
N ALA A 165 -35.06 11.41 21.85
CA ALA A 165 -35.29 11.07 23.27
C ALA A 165 -36.38 9.99 23.49
N ASN A 166 -37.29 9.80 22.53
CA ASN A 166 -38.39 8.84 22.62
C ASN A 166 -38.14 7.51 21.88
N CYS A 167 -36.94 7.26 21.35
CA CYS A 167 -36.64 6.01 20.65
C CYS A 167 -35.20 5.52 20.85
N ALA A 168 -34.95 4.80 21.96
CA ALA A 168 -33.65 4.22 22.25
C ALA A 168 -33.17 3.17 21.21
N ALA A 169 -34.10 2.51 20.51
CA ALA A 169 -33.77 1.50 19.50
C ALA A 169 -33.43 2.11 18.12
N CYS A 170 -33.68 3.40 17.90
CA CYS A 170 -33.56 4.03 16.59
C CYS A 170 -32.12 4.05 16.08
N ALA A 171 -31.15 4.34 16.96
CA ALA A 171 -29.73 4.35 16.59
C ALA A 171 -29.28 3.01 15.98
N GLN A 172 -29.64 1.89 16.61
CA GLN A 172 -29.30 0.56 16.09
C GLN A 172 -30.04 0.24 14.79
N ARG A 173 -31.33 0.61 14.68
CA ARG A 173 -32.10 0.38 13.46
C ARG A 173 -31.56 1.17 12.26
N VAL A 174 -31.01 2.38 12.49
CA VAL A 174 -30.26 3.11 11.45
C VAL A 174 -29.04 2.31 10.99
N VAL A 175 -28.27 1.76 11.94
CA VAL A 175 -27.12 0.89 11.60
C VAL A 175 -27.56 -0.29 10.75
N ASP A 176 -28.66 -0.97 11.14
CA ASP A 176 -29.18 -2.12 10.42
C ASP A 176 -29.57 -1.75 8.98
N LEU A 177 -30.32 -0.66 8.78
CA LEU A 177 -30.69 -0.18 7.45
C LEU A 177 -29.47 0.24 6.62
N ASN A 178 -28.58 1.05 7.20
CA ASN A 178 -27.38 1.56 6.52
C ASN A 178 -26.41 0.46 6.12
N SER A 179 -26.35 -0.63 6.88
CA SER A 179 -25.53 -1.81 6.54
C SER A 179 -26.06 -2.57 5.32
N ALA A 180 -27.38 -2.52 5.10
CA ALA A 180 -28.04 -3.26 4.02
C ALA A 180 -28.14 -2.49 2.70
N ILE A 181 -28.18 -1.15 2.75
CA ILE A 181 -28.31 -0.28 1.56
C ILE A 181 -27.22 -0.52 0.50
N PRO A 182 -25.92 -0.68 0.82
CA PRO A 182 -24.89 -0.93 -0.20
C PRO A 182 -25.13 -2.22 -1.00
N GLY A 183 -25.49 -3.31 -0.32
CA GLY A 183 -25.79 -4.59 -0.97
C GLY A 183 -27.03 -4.50 -1.86
N TRP A 184 -28.08 -3.80 -1.39
CA TRP A 184 -29.27 -3.51 -2.19
C TRP A 184 -28.95 -2.68 -3.43
N ALA A 185 -28.22 -1.57 -3.28
CA ALA A 185 -27.85 -0.71 -4.40
C ALA A 185 -27.02 -1.48 -5.44
N GLN A 186 -26.05 -2.29 -5.01
CA GLN A 186 -25.26 -3.13 -5.91
C GLN A 186 -26.13 -4.14 -6.68
N ALA A 187 -27.06 -4.80 -5.98
CA ALA A 187 -27.94 -5.82 -6.59
C ALA A 187 -28.93 -5.24 -7.62
N HIS A 188 -29.29 -3.96 -7.49
CA HIS A 188 -30.28 -3.32 -8.35
C HIS A 188 -29.72 -2.30 -9.34
N SER A 189 -28.44 -1.92 -9.24
CA SER A 189 -27.79 -0.96 -10.15
C SER A 189 -27.60 -1.55 -11.55
N THR A 190 -27.75 -0.71 -12.57
CA THR A 190 -27.55 -1.09 -13.98
C THR A 190 -26.77 -0.01 -14.73
N ALA A 191 -26.18 -0.35 -15.88
CA ALA A 191 -25.47 0.65 -16.69
C ALA A 191 -26.40 1.78 -17.20
N ALA A 192 -27.66 1.47 -17.51
CA ALA A 192 -28.63 2.45 -17.99
C ALA A 192 -29.23 3.30 -16.87
N SER A 193 -29.40 2.71 -15.68
CA SER A 193 -29.97 3.35 -14.49
C SER A 193 -29.10 3.01 -13.27
N PRO A 194 -27.96 3.70 -13.11
CA PRO A 194 -27.02 3.43 -12.03
C PRO A 194 -27.59 3.90 -10.69
N ILE A 195 -27.18 3.21 -9.62
CA ILE A 195 -27.46 3.58 -8.23
C ILE A 195 -26.14 3.92 -7.54
N THR A 196 -26.02 5.14 -7.02
CA THR A 196 -24.88 5.62 -6.25
C THR A 196 -25.27 5.74 -4.79
N VAL A 197 -24.50 5.11 -3.88
CA VAL A 197 -24.74 5.22 -2.44
C VAL A 197 -23.91 6.37 -1.87
N VAL A 198 -24.55 7.26 -1.12
CA VAL A 198 -23.92 8.38 -0.41
C VAL A 198 -23.94 8.11 1.08
N ASP A 199 -22.77 8.13 1.71
CA ASP A 199 -22.65 7.94 3.15
C ASP A 199 -22.91 9.27 3.89
N GLN A 200 -24.16 9.48 4.34
CA GLN A 200 -24.50 10.61 5.20
C GLN A 200 -24.28 10.32 6.68
N TRP A 201 -23.87 9.10 7.03
CA TRP A 201 -23.82 8.63 8.41
C TRP A 201 -22.45 8.84 9.05
N THR A 202 -21.38 8.50 8.33
CA THR A 202 -20.02 8.49 8.87
C THR A 202 -19.53 9.91 9.18
N GLY A 203 -19.17 10.15 10.46
CA GLY A 203 -18.69 11.46 10.94
C GLY A 203 -19.79 12.48 11.26
N PHE A 204 -21.05 12.04 11.26
CA PHE A 204 -22.21 12.82 11.69
C PHE A 204 -22.49 12.56 13.18
N ASP A 205 -22.61 13.61 13.98
CA ASP A 205 -22.83 13.54 15.42
C ASP A 205 -24.24 14.03 15.77
N THR A 206 -25.07 13.17 16.35
CA THR A 206 -26.47 13.55 16.63
C THR A 206 -26.61 14.70 17.61
N ALA A 207 -25.66 14.91 18.53
CA ALA A 207 -25.74 16.01 19.50
C ALA A 207 -25.24 17.34 18.91
N ALA A 208 -24.17 17.31 18.11
CA ALA A 208 -23.54 18.50 17.55
C ALA A 208 -24.17 18.94 16.22
N ASP A 209 -24.71 18.01 15.43
CA ASP A 209 -25.15 18.26 14.05
C ASP A 209 -26.66 18.25 13.87
N THR A 210 -27.44 17.96 14.91
CA THR A 210 -28.91 18.02 14.85
C THR A 210 -29.48 19.03 15.84
N THR A 211 -30.76 19.39 15.67
CA THR A 211 -31.49 20.24 16.61
C THR A 211 -32.23 19.43 17.68
N ASP A 212 -32.67 18.22 17.36
CA ASP A 212 -33.57 17.41 18.19
C ASP A 212 -33.16 15.94 18.31
N GLY A 213 -31.94 15.60 17.90
CA GLY A 213 -31.43 14.24 17.79
C GLY A 213 -31.73 13.59 16.45
N VAL A 214 -32.46 14.24 15.54
CA VAL A 214 -32.85 13.68 14.22
C VAL A 214 -32.60 14.67 13.10
N HIS A 215 -33.13 15.89 13.19
CA HIS A 215 -33.11 16.87 12.11
C HIS A 215 -31.81 17.67 12.09
N PRO A 216 -31.09 17.74 10.96
CA PRO A 216 -29.79 18.41 10.88
C PRO A 216 -29.94 19.89 11.24
N ASN A 217 -29.01 20.46 12.00
CA ASN A 217 -29.02 21.89 12.32
C ASN A 217 -28.44 22.73 11.17
N SER A 218 -28.64 24.05 11.23
CA SER A 218 -28.20 24.98 10.19
C SER A 218 -26.71 25.31 10.22
N THR A 219 -25.98 24.95 11.28
CA THR A 219 -24.58 25.32 11.47
C THR A 219 -23.62 24.29 10.92
N THR A 220 -23.85 23.00 11.17
CA THR A 220 -22.91 21.92 10.82
C THR A 220 -23.60 20.78 10.09
N GLY A 221 -24.80 20.38 10.52
CA GLY A 221 -25.51 19.22 9.96
C GLY A 221 -25.83 19.38 8.48
N ILE A 222 -26.44 20.51 8.08
CA ILE A 222 -26.77 20.73 6.66
C ILE A 222 -25.54 20.86 5.77
N GLN A 223 -24.41 21.36 6.29
CA GLN A 223 -23.15 21.49 5.54
C GLN A 223 -22.51 20.11 5.31
N LYS A 224 -22.52 19.25 6.33
CA LYS A 224 -22.08 17.86 6.18
C LYS A 224 -22.95 17.14 5.15
N MET A 225 -24.27 17.29 5.22
CA MET A 225 -25.16 16.65 4.25
C MET A 225 -24.88 17.10 2.82
N GLU A 226 -24.77 18.41 2.60
CA GLU A 226 -24.49 18.99 1.30
C GLU A 226 -23.16 18.48 0.72
N SER A 227 -22.07 18.58 1.50
CA SER A 227 -20.73 18.20 1.03
C SER A 227 -20.61 16.73 0.63
N ARG A 228 -21.46 15.87 1.21
CA ARG A 228 -21.57 14.45 0.82
C ARG A 228 -22.45 14.24 -0.41
N TRP A 229 -23.51 15.02 -0.57
CA TRP A 229 -24.36 14.94 -1.76
C TRP A 229 -23.65 15.44 -3.01
N TYR A 230 -22.96 16.57 -2.91
CA TYR A 230 -22.36 17.28 -4.04
C TYR A 230 -21.57 16.38 -5.02
N PRO A 231 -20.52 15.64 -4.60
CA PRO A 231 -19.72 14.85 -5.55
C PRO A 231 -20.54 13.75 -6.24
N ALA A 232 -21.50 13.16 -5.54
CA ALA A 232 -22.35 12.11 -6.09
C ALA A 232 -23.39 12.66 -7.09
N VAL A 233 -23.88 13.87 -6.85
CA VAL A 233 -24.80 14.56 -7.76
C VAL A 233 -24.07 14.99 -9.01
N VAL A 234 -22.87 15.58 -8.89
CA VAL A 234 -22.01 15.94 -10.02
C VAL A 234 -21.75 14.72 -10.91
N ALA A 235 -21.37 13.58 -10.32
CA ALA A 235 -21.17 12.33 -11.06
C ALA A 235 -22.45 11.83 -11.77
N ALA A 236 -23.63 12.21 -11.28
CA ALA A 236 -24.91 11.88 -11.89
C ALA A 236 -25.33 12.88 -13.00
N LEU A 237 -24.65 14.01 -13.21
CA LEU A 237 -25.01 14.93 -14.28
C LEU A 237 -24.61 14.39 -15.68
N PRO A 238 -25.35 14.70 -16.75
CA PRO A 238 -24.93 14.46 -18.13
C PRO A 238 -23.63 15.21 -18.43
N GLY A 239 -22.68 14.58 -19.12
CA GLY A 239 -21.38 15.18 -19.40
C GLY A 239 -20.40 15.17 -18.22
N ALA A 240 -20.80 14.63 -17.04
CA ALA A 240 -19.86 14.20 -16.03
C ALA A 240 -19.01 13.07 -16.62
N THR A 241 -17.81 13.40 -17.08
CA THR A 241 -16.83 12.41 -17.46
C THR A 241 -16.50 11.60 -16.21
N ALA A 242 -16.54 10.27 -16.31
CA ALA A 242 -15.80 9.44 -15.36
C ALA A 242 -14.40 10.05 -15.19
N ALA A 243 -13.92 10.16 -13.96
CA ALA A 243 -12.61 10.76 -13.70
C ALA A 243 -11.58 10.15 -14.67
N ALA A 244 -10.79 10.99 -15.33
CA ALA A 244 -9.90 10.56 -16.41
C ALA A 244 -8.88 9.50 -15.95
N GLY A 245 -8.62 9.44 -14.64
CA GLY A 245 -7.68 8.53 -14.03
C GLY A 245 -7.78 8.51 -12.50
N LEU A 246 -6.62 8.57 -11.85
CA LEU A 246 -6.53 8.78 -10.41
C LEU A 246 -7.29 10.05 -10.03
N HIS A 247 -8.09 9.97 -8.96
CA HIS A 247 -8.87 11.09 -8.50
C HIS A 247 -9.09 11.15 -6.99
N VAL A 248 -9.46 12.32 -6.48
CA VAL A 248 -9.93 12.49 -5.11
C VAL A 248 -11.36 11.97 -4.97
N SER A 249 -11.59 11.12 -3.98
CA SER A 249 -12.91 10.67 -3.54
C SER A 249 -13.03 10.86 -2.03
N GLY A 250 -13.71 11.94 -1.62
CA GLY A 250 -13.73 12.39 -0.24
C GLY A 250 -12.32 12.69 0.28
N THR A 251 -11.91 12.00 1.35
CA THR A 251 -10.56 12.16 1.95
C THR A 251 -9.52 11.22 1.37
N GLN A 252 -9.83 10.48 0.30
CA GLN A 252 -8.95 9.43 -0.24
C GLN A 252 -8.62 9.69 -1.72
N VAL A 253 -7.51 9.10 -2.15
CA VAL A 253 -7.21 8.92 -3.56
C VAL A 253 -7.87 7.63 -4.04
N ALA A 254 -8.48 7.66 -5.21
CA ALA A 254 -9.11 6.52 -5.86
C ALA A 254 -8.60 6.38 -7.31
N GLU A 255 -8.60 5.16 -7.82
CA GLU A 255 -8.37 4.86 -9.24
C GLU A 255 -9.60 5.20 -10.07
N ALA A 256 -9.50 5.24 -11.41
CA ALA A 256 -10.63 5.56 -12.28
C ALA A 256 -11.86 4.64 -12.09
N THR A 257 -11.64 3.43 -11.56
CA THR A 257 -12.69 2.47 -11.22
C THR A 257 -13.46 2.81 -9.94
N GLY A 258 -12.98 3.79 -9.16
CA GLY A 258 -13.46 4.13 -7.83
C GLY A 258 -12.80 3.32 -6.70
N ALA A 259 -11.88 2.40 -7.01
CA ALA A 259 -11.12 1.67 -6.00
C ALA A 259 -10.20 2.61 -5.22
N ALA A 260 -10.24 2.56 -3.88
CA ALA A 260 -9.34 3.36 -3.05
C ALA A 260 -7.89 2.94 -3.29
N PHE A 261 -7.00 3.93 -3.45
CA PHE A 261 -5.58 3.73 -3.66
C PHE A 261 -4.77 4.45 -2.58
N VAL A 262 -4.07 3.68 -1.76
CA VAL A 262 -3.27 4.17 -0.65
C VAL A 262 -1.79 4.03 -1.00
N MET A 263 -1.11 5.16 -1.17
CA MET A 263 0.30 5.16 -1.57
C MET A 263 1.21 4.57 -0.47
N ARG A 264 2.07 3.66 -0.87
CA ARG A 264 3.12 3.02 -0.06
C ARG A 264 4.36 2.92 -0.94
N GLY A 265 5.23 3.91 -0.83
CA GLY A 265 6.26 4.13 -1.85
C GLY A 265 7.52 4.81 -1.37
N VAL A 266 8.41 5.07 -2.32
CA VAL A 266 9.76 5.59 -2.09
C VAL A 266 9.99 6.79 -3.01
N ASN A 267 10.71 7.80 -2.52
CA ASN A 267 11.24 8.89 -3.34
C ASN A 267 12.53 8.47 -4.07
N HIS A 268 12.64 8.76 -5.37
CA HIS A 268 13.80 8.44 -6.20
C HIS A 268 14.38 9.70 -6.87
N PRO A 269 15.65 10.05 -6.59
CA PRO A 269 16.29 11.28 -7.06
C PRO A 269 16.74 11.25 -8.54
N TYR A 270 15.80 11.07 -9.46
CA TYR A 270 16.11 10.89 -10.89
C TYR A 270 16.84 12.08 -11.51
N ALA A 271 16.48 13.32 -11.19
CA ALA A 271 17.12 14.52 -11.73
C ALA A 271 18.64 14.58 -11.48
N TRP A 272 19.11 13.99 -10.38
CA TRP A 272 20.53 13.95 -10.02
C TRP A 272 21.20 12.65 -10.47
N TYR A 273 20.44 11.56 -10.63
CA TYR A 273 20.94 10.23 -10.97
C TYR A 273 20.16 9.57 -12.11
N PRO A 274 20.10 10.18 -13.32
CA PRO A 274 19.24 9.69 -14.41
C PRO A 274 19.66 8.32 -14.95
N ALA A 275 20.90 7.89 -14.68
CA ALA A 275 21.39 6.56 -15.06
C ALA A 275 20.92 5.43 -14.12
N GLN A 276 20.38 5.75 -12.94
CA GLN A 276 19.98 4.75 -11.93
C GLN A 276 18.57 4.19 -12.17
N THR A 277 18.26 3.85 -13.42
CA THR A 277 16.92 3.36 -13.81
C THR A 277 16.59 1.97 -13.26
N GLY A 278 17.58 1.20 -12.79
CA GLY A 278 17.38 -0.06 -12.09
C GLY A 278 16.57 0.11 -10.79
N ALA A 279 16.67 1.28 -10.16
CA ALA A 279 16.00 1.59 -8.90
C ALA A 279 14.47 1.40 -8.96
N PHE A 280 13.82 1.59 -10.11
CA PHE A 280 12.37 1.39 -10.25
C PHE A 280 11.98 -0.08 -10.02
N ALA A 281 12.74 -1.01 -10.59
CA ALA A 281 12.53 -2.44 -10.38
C ALA A 281 12.90 -2.87 -8.96
N ASP A 282 13.97 -2.29 -8.43
CA ASP A 282 14.43 -2.57 -7.07
C ASP A 282 13.42 -2.10 -6.03
N ILE A 283 12.96 -0.85 -6.11
CA ILE A 283 11.87 -0.29 -5.27
C ILE A 283 10.62 -1.18 -5.36
N LYS A 284 10.24 -1.62 -6.56
CA LYS A 284 9.12 -2.54 -6.74
C LYS A 284 9.34 -3.90 -6.06
N SER A 285 10.56 -4.43 -6.05
CA SER A 285 10.89 -5.71 -5.41
C SER A 285 10.67 -5.69 -3.88
N PHE A 286 10.62 -4.49 -3.28
CA PHE A 286 10.22 -4.28 -1.88
C PHE A 286 8.70 -4.12 -1.69
N GLY A 287 7.91 -4.31 -2.74
CA GLY A 287 6.45 -4.28 -2.69
C GLY A 287 5.86 -2.88 -2.82
N ALA A 288 6.65 -1.84 -3.09
CA ALA A 288 6.14 -0.49 -3.31
C ALA A 288 5.06 -0.48 -4.40
N ASN A 289 4.01 0.31 -4.19
CA ASN A 289 2.97 0.55 -5.19
C ASN A 289 3.10 1.91 -5.87
N THR A 290 3.94 2.80 -5.32
CA THR A 290 4.18 4.15 -5.81
C THR A 290 5.67 4.47 -5.77
N VAL A 291 6.15 5.24 -6.74
CA VAL A 291 7.44 5.91 -6.69
C VAL A 291 7.24 7.40 -6.95
N ARG A 292 7.83 8.25 -6.10
CA ARG A 292 7.87 9.70 -6.33
C ARG A 292 9.21 10.06 -6.95
N VAL A 293 9.18 10.63 -8.14
CA VAL A 293 10.34 10.79 -9.01
C VAL A 293 10.70 12.26 -9.11
N VAL A 294 11.88 12.59 -8.61
CA VAL A 294 12.45 13.94 -8.61
C VAL A 294 12.82 14.35 -10.03
N LEU A 295 12.21 15.40 -10.56
CA LEU A 295 12.52 15.98 -11.88
C LEU A 295 13.09 17.38 -11.74
N GLY A 296 13.88 17.80 -12.74
CA GLY A 296 14.33 19.19 -12.86
C GLY A 296 13.38 19.99 -13.75
N SER A 297 12.98 21.21 -13.36
CA SER A 297 12.20 22.12 -14.21
C SER A 297 13.04 23.11 -14.99
N GLY A 298 14.35 23.19 -14.73
CA GLY A 298 15.31 23.97 -15.53
C GLY A 298 15.82 25.25 -14.86
N GLN A 299 15.39 25.57 -13.64
CA GLN A 299 15.78 26.80 -12.93
C GLN A 299 17.01 26.61 -12.04
N ARG A 300 17.12 25.45 -11.40
CA ARG A 300 18.21 25.03 -10.52
C ARG A 300 18.95 23.81 -11.06
N TRP A 301 18.21 22.81 -11.55
CA TRP A 301 18.75 21.63 -12.21
C TRP A 301 18.23 21.55 -13.64
N GLY A 302 18.96 20.82 -14.51
CA GLY A 302 18.60 20.74 -15.94
C GLY A 302 17.16 20.24 -16.14
N PRO A 303 16.41 20.82 -17.10
CA PRO A 303 15.02 20.45 -17.28
C PRO A 303 14.93 18.99 -17.75
N THR A 304 14.17 18.16 -17.04
CA THR A 304 13.88 16.81 -17.51
C THR A 304 12.95 16.91 -18.73
N SER A 305 13.45 16.52 -19.90
CA SER A 305 12.73 16.71 -21.16
C SER A 305 11.46 15.84 -21.24
N ALA A 306 10.53 16.19 -22.13
CA ALA A 306 9.33 15.38 -22.37
C ALA A 306 9.65 13.92 -22.78
N ALA A 307 10.79 13.70 -23.45
CA ALA A 307 11.26 12.36 -23.81
C ALA A 307 11.72 11.57 -22.58
N GLU A 308 12.45 12.21 -21.66
CA GLU A 308 12.85 11.60 -20.39
C GLU A 308 11.64 11.32 -19.49
N VAL A 309 10.69 12.25 -19.39
CA VAL A 309 9.43 12.06 -18.67
C VAL A 309 8.67 10.84 -19.23
N THR A 310 8.60 10.69 -20.56
CA THR A 310 7.99 9.51 -21.19
C THR A 310 8.71 8.22 -20.78
N GLY A 311 10.05 8.24 -20.73
CA GLY A 311 10.87 7.11 -20.30
C GLY A 311 10.64 6.74 -18.84
N VAL A 312 10.59 7.73 -17.94
CA VAL A 312 10.29 7.53 -16.51
C VAL A 312 8.90 6.93 -16.32
N ILE A 313 7.88 7.44 -17.00
CA ILE A 313 6.51 6.88 -16.94
C ILE A 313 6.50 5.43 -17.44
N ALA A 314 7.25 5.11 -18.49
CA ALA A 314 7.38 3.75 -18.99
C ALA A 314 8.04 2.82 -17.95
N LEU A 315 9.07 3.26 -17.25
CA LEU A 315 9.72 2.51 -16.16
C LEU A 315 8.75 2.28 -14.98
N CYS A 316 7.99 3.29 -14.57
CA CYS A 316 6.93 3.17 -13.57
C CYS A 316 5.91 2.09 -13.97
N LYS A 317 5.37 2.16 -15.19
CA LYS A 317 4.35 1.22 -15.69
C LYS A 317 4.89 -0.19 -15.88
N GLN A 318 6.10 -0.34 -16.39
CA GLN A 318 6.78 -1.63 -16.54
C GLN A 318 6.88 -2.35 -15.19
N ASN A 319 7.16 -1.59 -14.13
CA ASN A 319 7.27 -2.11 -12.77
C ASN A 319 5.97 -2.04 -11.98
N ARG A 320 4.84 -1.70 -12.61
CA ARG A 320 3.51 -1.62 -11.97
C ARG A 320 3.51 -0.71 -10.74
N LEU A 321 4.12 0.46 -10.89
CA LEU A 321 4.16 1.54 -9.92
C LEU A 321 3.29 2.69 -10.41
N ILE A 322 2.52 3.31 -9.51
CA ILE A 322 2.01 4.67 -9.74
C ILE A 322 3.19 5.65 -9.66
N CYS A 323 3.24 6.57 -10.61
CA CYS A 323 4.34 7.53 -10.77
C CYS A 323 3.90 8.88 -10.23
N VAL A 324 4.42 9.32 -9.09
CA VAL A 324 4.26 10.72 -8.64
C VAL A 324 5.43 11.50 -9.22
N LEU A 325 5.18 12.34 -10.23
CA LEU A 325 6.23 13.17 -10.83
C LEU A 325 6.21 14.53 -10.14
N GLU A 326 7.38 15.01 -9.72
CA GLU A 326 7.50 16.28 -9.00
C GLU A 326 8.60 17.17 -9.61
N ALA A 327 8.38 18.49 -9.60
CA ALA A 327 9.36 19.48 -10.06
C ALA A 327 10.15 20.05 -8.88
N HIS A 328 11.42 19.66 -8.75
CA HIS A 328 12.16 19.86 -7.50
C HIS A 328 12.76 21.26 -7.36
N ASP A 329 12.88 22.01 -8.45
CA ASP A 329 13.53 23.32 -8.44
C ASP A 329 12.78 24.34 -7.58
N THR A 330 11.53 24.10 -7.17
CA THR A 330 10.75 25.02 -6.32
C THR A 330 11.14 25.01 -4.85
N THR A 331 11.95 24.05 -4.42
CA THR A 331 12.27 23.80 -3.00
C THR A 331 12.85 25.04 -2.32
N GLY A 332 12.11 25.55 -1.33
CA GLY A 332 12.53 26.65 -0.48
C GLY A 332 12.28 28.06 -1.05
N TYR A 333 11.44 28.23 -2.08
CA TYR A 333 11.18 29.55 -2.68
C TYR A 333 10.80 30.64 -1.66
N GLY A 334 11.36 31.84 -1.85
CA GLY A 334 11.27 32.94 -0.88
C GLY A 334 12.36 32.93 0.20
N GLU A 335 13.11 31.83 0.32
CA GLU A 335 14.29 31.70 1.18
C GLU A 335 15.53 31.26 0.38
N GLU A 336 15.41 30.20 -0.43
CA GLU A 336 16.45 29.76 -1.37
C GLU A 336 16.41 30.61 -2.65
N SER A 337 17.50 31.33 -2.90
CA SER A 337 17.61 32.28 -4.02
C SER A 337 17.53 31.62 -5.41
N ALA A 338 17.91 30.34 -5.51
CA ALA A 338 17.87 29.58 -6.75
C ALA A 338 16.52 28.90 -7.00
N ALA A 339 15.58 28.98 -6.06
CA ALA A 339 14.32 28.26 -6.15
C ALA A 339 13.37 28.88 -7.20
N ALA A 340 12.71 28.01 -7.95
CA ALA A 340 11.67 28.36 -8.90
C ALA A 340 10.36 28.72 -8.17
N SER A 341 9.55 29.57 -8.79
CA SER A 341 8.16 29.75 -8.36
C SER A 341 7.27 28.62 -8.90
N LEU A 342 6.10 28.42 -8.28
CA LEU A 342 5.07 27.51 -8.82
C LEU A 342 4.59 27.90 -10.23
N ASP A 343 4.68 29.18 -10.60
CA ASP A 343 4.36 29.65 -11.96
C ASP A 343 5.38 29.14 -13.00
N GLN A 344 6.65 29.08 -12.62
CA GLN A 344 7.71 28.50 -13.46
C GLN A 344 7.57 26.97 -13.53
N ALA A 345 7.29 26.30 -12.42
CA ALA A 345 6.99 24.87 -12.41
C ALA A 345 5.76 24.53 -13.27
N ALA A 346 4.69 25.34 -13.21
CA ALA A 346 3.52 25.18 -14.06
C ALA A 346 3.87 25.32 -15.55
N SER A 347 4.76 26.24 -15.90
CA SER A 347 5.26 26.40 -17.28
C SER A 347 6.04 25.18 -17.74
N TYR A 348 6.84 24.57 -16.86
CA TYR A 348 7.52 23.30 -17.12
C TYR A 348 6.52 22.17 -17.38
N TRP A 349 5.54 21.96 -16.51
CA TRP A 349 4.51 20.92 -16.70
C TRP A 349 3.75 21.07 -18.01
N ILE A 350 3.40 22.30 -18.39
CA ILE A 350 2.75 22.61 -19.67
C ILE A 350 3.67 22.26 -20.84
N SER A 351 4.97 22.53 -20.73
CA SER A 351 5.94 22.21 -21.79
C SER A 351 6.11 20.71 -22.04
N VAL A 352 5.93 19.88 -21.01
CA VAL A 352 6.00 18.40 -21.10
C VAL A 352 4.62 17.74 -21.15
N ALA A 353 3.54 18.51 -21.31
CA ALA A 353 2.16 18.00 -21.27
C ALA A 353 1.87 16.90 -22.30
N SER A 354 2.60 16.87 -23.42
CA SER A 354 2.49 15.81 -24.43
C SER A 354 2.90 14.42 -23.91
N ALA A 355 3.81 14.35 -22.94
CA ALA A 355 4.20 13.10 -22.27
C ALA A 355 3.20 12.67 -21.20
N LEU A 356 2.46 13.63 -20.64
CA LEU A 356 1.56 13.43 -19.49
C LEU A 356 0.13 13.06 -19.92
N LYS A 357 -0.43 13.73 -20.91
CA LYS A 357 -1.81 13.50 -21.36
C LYS A 357 -2.03 12.04 -21.76
N GLY A 358 -3.10 11.43 -21.27
CA GLY A 358 -3.40 10.00 -21.44
C GLY A 358 -2.74 9.08 -20.43
N GLN A 359 -1.99 9.62 -19.46
CA GLN A 359 -1.36 8.86 -18.37
C GLN A 359 -2.06 9.06 -17.01
N GLU A 360 -3.28 9.60 -16.98
CA GLU A 360 -3.99 10.00 -15.76
C GLU A 360 -4.24 8.83 -14.81
N ASN A 361 -4.32 7.60 -15.32
CA ASN A 361 -4.45 6.37 -14.51
C ASN A 361 -3.15 5.95 -13.80
N TYR A 362 -2.02 6.45 -14.26
CA TYR A 362 -0.69 5.98 -13.86
C TYR A 362 0.16 7.06 -13.19
N VAL A 363 -0.19 8.32 -13.42
CA VAL A 363 0.65 9.47 -13.07
C VAL A 363 -0.13 10.46 -12.20
N VAL A 364 0.51 10.88 -11.12
CA VAL A 364 0.15 12.04 -10.30
C VAL A 364 1.15 13.15 -10.60
N ILE A 365 0.66 14.39 -10.77
CA ILE A 365 1.53 15.55 -10.98
C ILE A 365 1.63 16.29 -9.65
N ASN A 366 2.78 16.21 -9.01
CA ASN A 366 3.09 17.03 -7.84
C ASN A 366 3.66 18.37 -8.31
N LEU A 367 2.95 19.46 -8.04
CA LEU A 367 3.13 20.76 -8.69
C LEU A 367 4.57 21.28 -8.60
N GLY A 368 5.20 21.12 -7.44
CA GLY A 368 6.60 21.38 -7.20
C GLY A 368 6.96 20.99 -5.77
N ASN A 369 8.17 20.46 -5.56
CA ASN A 369 8.65 20.06 -4.25
C ASN A 369 8.76 21.26 -3.31
N GLU A 370 8.16 21.18 -2.13
CA GLU A 370 8.35 22.12 -1.02
C GLU A 370 8.40 23.60 -1.47
N PRO A 371 7.34 24.10 -2.15
CA PRO A 371 7.45 25.22 -3.06
C PRO A 371 7.59 26.58 -2.39
N PHE A 372 7.79 26.63 -1.06
CA PHE A 372 8.00 27.82 -0.26
C PHE A 372 8.90 27.50 0.94
N GLY A 373 9.88 28.35 1.22
CA GLY A 373 10.74 28.29 2.41
C GLY A 373 10.09 28.89 3.66
N ASN A 374 10.89 29.35 4.61
CA ASN A 374 10.44 29.86 5.92
C ASN A 374 10.06 31.34 5.94
N ASN A 375 10.18 32.05 4.82
CA ASN A 375 9.79 33.46 4.73
C ASN A 375 8.27 33.59 4.86
N GLN A 376 7.79 34.02 6.03
CA GLN A 376 6.37 34.09 6.36
C GLN A 376 5.55 34.91 5.37
N GLN A 377 6.07 36.06 4.91
CA GLN A 377 5.35 36.92 3.97
C GLN A 377 5.19 36.25 2.60
N VAL A 378 6.20 35.49 2.15
CA VAL A 378 6.13 34.76 0.89
C VAL A 378 5.25 33.51 1.06
N SER A 379 5.43 32.75 2.14
CA SER A 379 4.64 31.54 2.42
C SER A 379 3.16 31.80 2.65
N ALA A 380 2.77 32.99 3.15
CA ALA A 380 1.38 33.42 3.23
C ALA A 380 0.68 33.48 1.85
N THR A 381 1.44 33.52 0.75
CA THR A 381 0.91 33.49 -0.62
C THR A 381 0.74 32.07 -1.18
N TRP A 382 1.08 31.03 -0.41
CA TRP A 382 1.05 29.63 -0.85
C TRP A 382 -0.29 29.25 -1.49
N ALA A 383 -1.42 29.58 -0.87
CA ALA A 383 -2.73 29.18 -1.36
C ALA A 383 -3.05 29.82 -2.73
N SER A 384 -2.78 31.12 -2.90
CA SER A 384 -3.06 31.82 -4.15
C SER A 384 -2.13 31.37 -5.30
N ALA A 385 -0.84 31.16 -5.01
CA ALA A 385 0.12 30.67 -6.00
C ALA A 385 -0.19 29.23 -6.42
N THR A 386 -0.54 28.37 -5.47
CA THR A 386 -0.93 26.98 -5.74
C THR A 386 -2.20 26.90 -6.58
N SER A 387 -3.25 27.64 -6.21
CA SER A 387 -4.50 27.74 -6.99
C SER A 387 -4.27 28.26 -8.41
N ALA A 388 -3.38 29.24 -8.59
CA ALA A 388 -3.02 29.77 -9.90
C ALA A 388 -2.30 28.71 -10.76
N ALA A 389 -1.35 27.96 -10.19
CA ALA A 389 -0.68 26.87 -10.89
C ALA A 389 -1.65 25.76 -11.30
N ILE A 390 -2.54 25.34 -10.40
CA ILE A 390 -3.63 24.38 -10.70
C ILE A 390 -4.47 24.88 -11.87
N THR A 391 -4.95 26.12 -11.82
CA THR A 391 -5.79 26.72 -12.87
C THR A 391 -5.08 26.69 -14.22
N ARG A 392 -3.78 26.98 -14.26
CA ARG A 392 -2.96 26.93 -15.49
C ARG A 392 -2.83 25.51 -16.03
N LEU A 393 -2.56 24.51 -15.18
CA LEU A 393 -2.48 23.11 -15.60
C LEU A 393 -3.82 22.59 -16.12
N ARG A 394 -4.93 22.93 -15.46
CA ARG A 394 -6.28 22.61 -15.93
C ARG A 394 -6.59 23.30 -17.26
N GLY A 395 -6.25 24.58 -17.40
CA GLY A 395 -6.38 25.33 -18.66
C GLY A 395 -5.55 24.77 -19.82
N ALA A 396 -4.44 24.10 -19.53
CA ALA A 396 -3.64 23.37 -20.50
C ALA A 396 -4.19 21.95 -20.82
N GLY A 397 -5.29 21.55 -20.17
CA GLY A 397 -5.96 20.27 -20.38
C GLY A 397 -5.31 19.09 -19.66
N LEU A 398 -4.59 19.30 -18.56
CA LEU A 398 -4.09 18.22 -17.70
C LEU A 398 -5.19 17.82 -16.70
N GLN A 399 -5.62 16.56 -16.77
CA GLN A 399 -6.73 16.00 -15.97
C GLN A 399 -6.27 15.07 -14.85
N HIS A 400 -4.96 14.93 -14.67
CA HIS A 400 -4.32 14.11 -13.64
C HIS A 400 -4.77 14.52 -12.24
N LEU A 401 -4.71 13.58 -11.30
CA LEU A 401 -4.62 13.94 -9.89
C LEU A 401 -3.42 14.88 -9.71
N LEU A 402 -3.67 16.06 -9.16
CA LEU A 402 -2.61 17.00 -8.78
C LEU A 402 -2.25 16.77 -7.31
N MET A 403 -0.98 16.96 -6.97
CA MET A 403 -0.49 16.92 -5.60
C MET A 403 0.15 18.26 -5.25
N ALA A 404 -0.29 18.87 -4.15
CA ALA A 404 0.22 20.15 -3.67
C ALA A 404 0.97 19.98 -2.35
N ASP A 405 2.26 20.26 -2.36
CA ASP A 405 3.11 20.23 -1.15
C ASP A 405 2.88 21.48 -0.31
N ALA A 406 3.00 21.31 1.00
CA ALA A 406 2.89 22.39 1.96
C ALA A 406 4.03 23.43 1.82
N PRO A 407 3.83 24.66 2.31
CA PRO A 407 4.92 25.62 2.43
C PRO A 407 5.83 25.27 3.61
N MET A 408 6.85 26.10 3.85
CA MET A 408 7.81 25.95 4.95
C MET A 408 8.60 24.64 4.83
N TRP A 409 9.21 24.43 3.65
CA TRP A 409 9.94 23.20 3.33
C TRP A 409 9.06 21.96 3.47
N GLY A 410 7.78 22.06 3.08
CA GLY A 410 6.81 20.96 3.18
C GLY A 410 6.36 20.63 4.61
N GLN A 411 6.99 21.17 5.66
CA GLN A 411 6.68 20.82 7.05
C GLN A 411 5.48 21.58 7.64
N ASP A 412 5.06 22.68 7.01
CA ASP A 412 3.88 23.45 7.38
C ASP A 412 3.81 23.82 8.88
N TRP A 413 4.93 24.16 9.51
CA TRP A 413 4.96 24.39 10.97
C TRP A 413 4.07 25.57 11.43
N GLN A 414 3.61 26.42 10.51
CA GLN A 414 2.62 27.48 10.76
C GLN A 414 1.19 27.11 10.37
N ASN A 415 0.94 25.88 9.92
CA ASN A 415 -0.37 25.39 9.49
C ASN A 415 -1.00 26.18 8.33
N ILE A 416 -0.17 26.76 7.46
CA ILE A 416 -0.65 27.56 6.31
C ILE A 416 -1.40 26.65 5.34
N MET A 417 -0.83 25.50 4.98
CA MET A 417 -1.55 24.53 4.14
C MET A 417 -2.75 23.97 4.89
N ARG A 418 -2.58 23.54 6.14
CA ARG A 418 -3.67 22.98 6.96
C ARG A 418 -4.91 23.88 6.98
N ASP A 419 -4.71 25.18 7.15
CA ASP A 419 -5.81 26.14 7.32
C ASP A 419 -6.37 26.65 5.98
N ASN A 420 -5.63 26.52 4.87
CA ASN A 420 -6.03 27.08 3.56
C ASN A 420 -6.27 26.04 2.47
N ALA A 421 -5.98 24.75 2.70
CA ALA A 421 -6.10 23.68 1.71
C ALA A 421 -7.52 23.57 1.11
N ALA A 422 -8.57 23.80 1.90
CA ALA A 422 -9.94 23.81 1.38
C ALA A 422 -10.14 24.84 0.26
N SER A 423 -9.56 26.04 0.39
CA SER A 423 -9.65 27.07 -0.66
C SER A 423 -8.90 26.70 -1.94
N VAL A 424 -7.79 25.96 -1.81
CA VAL A 424 -7.01 25.45 -2.95
C VAL A 424 -7.79 24.34 -3.67
N LEU A 425 -8.40 23.41 -2.93
CA LEU A 425 -9.22 22.35 -3.52
C LEU A 425 -10.44 22.93 -4.23
N SER A 426 -11.08 23.96 -3.68
CA SER A 426 -12.19 24.67 -4.32
C SER A 426 -11.78 25.43 -5.58
N ALA A 427 -10.50 25.82 -5.70
CA ALA A 427 -9.98 26.49 -6.90
C ALA A 427 -9.65 25.50 -8.03
N ASP A 428 -9.55 24.20 -7.75
CA ASP A 428 -9.47 23.17 -8.79
C ASP A 428 -10.86 22.91 -9.36
N PRO A 429 -11.16 23.29 -10.63
CA PRO A 429 -12.46 23.03 -11.24
C PRO A 429 -12.80 21.53 -11.36
N GLN A 430 -11.82 20.64 -11.20
CA GLN A 430 -12.05 19.19 -11.16
C GLN A 430 -12.14 18.63 -9.74
N HIS A 431 -11.91 19.46 -8.70
CA HIS A 431 -11.75 19.04 -7.31
C HIS A 431 -10.84 17.82 -7.16
N ASN A 432 -9.79 17.74 -7.99
CA ASN A 432 -8.93 16.58 -8.12
C ASN A 432 -7.49 16.91 -7.71
N THR A 433 -7.34 17.40 -6.48
CA THR A 433 -6.07 17.78 -5.87
C THR A 433 -5.93 17.12 -4.50
N VAL A 434 -4.83 16.40 -4.28
CA VAL A 434 -4.41 15.85 -2.99
C VAL A 434 -3.34 16.72 -2.35
N PHE A 435 -3.35 16.85 -1.03
CA PHE A 435 -2.34 17.62 -0.30
C PHE A 435 -1.22 16.70 0.20
N SER A 436 0.00 17.24 0.23
CA SER A 436 1.20 16.52 0.64
C SER A 436 1.91 17.25 1.78
N ILE A 437 2.09 16.55 2.89
CA ILE A 437 2.89 17.02 4.04
C ILE A 437 4.21 16.28 4.10
N HIS A 438 5.30 17.00 4.38
CA HIS A 438 6.63 16.41 4.58
C HIS A 438 6.93 16.40 6.06
N MET A 439 7.04 15.22 6.65
CA MET A 439 7.15 15.05 8.10
C MET A 439 8.60 14.79 8.50
N TYR A 440 9.32 15.85 8.83
CA TYR A 440 10.68 15.78 9.41
C TYR A 440 10.66 16.21 10.88
N GLY A 441 11.61 17.04 11.36
CA GLY A 441 11.76 17.32 12.78
C GLY A 441 10.63 18.12 13.43
N VAL A 442 9.73 18.74 12.65
CA VAL A 442 8.49 19.35 13.17
C VAL A 442 7.51 18.32 13.72
N TYR A 443 7.62 17.06 13.30
CA TYR A 443 6.71 15.97 13.64
C TYR A 443 7.43 14.90 14.47
N ASP A 444 8.07 15.34 15.56
CA ASP A 444 8.85 14.49 16.46
C ASP A 444 8.00 13.87 17.60
N THR A 445 6.72 14.24 17.69
CA THR A 445 5.77 13.63 18.61
C THR A 445 4.52 13.07 17.94
N ALA A 446 3.98 12.01 18.55
CA ALA A 446 2.68 11.46 18.16
C ALA A 446 1.53 12.49 18.18
N ALA A 447 1.59 13.51 19.05
CA ALA A 447 0.54 14.52 19.16
C ALA A 447 0.51 15.47 17.97
N GLU A 448 1.67 15.89 17.46
CA GLU A 448 1.77 16.72 16.26
C GLU A 448 1.29 15.97 15.03
N ILE A 449 1.73 14.72 14.87
CA ILE A 449 1.34 13.84 13.75
C ILE A 449 -0.18 13.61 13.75
N THR A 450 -0.73 13.16 14.88
CA THR A 450 -2.17 12.85 14.95
C THR A 450 -3.02 14.11 14.84
N GLY A 451 -2.60 15.21 15.45
CA GLY A 451 -3.28 16.50 15.33
C GLY A 451 -3.37 16.99 13.88
N TYR A 452 -2.28 16.88 13.11
CA TYR A 452 -2.27 17.29 11.71
C TYR A 452 -3.17 16.39 10.84
N PHE A 453 -3.08 15.06 11.02
CA PHE A 453 -3.96 14.11 10.30
C PHE A 453 -5.44 14.32 10.63
N ASP A 454 -5.77 14.56 11.90
CA ASP A 454 -7.15 14.74 12.33
C ASP A 454 -7.73 16.07 11.84
N ALA A 455 -6.90 17.12 11.68
CA ALA A 455 -7.32 18.38 11.06
C ALA A 455 -7.77 18.19 9.60
N PHE A 456 -6.96 17.51 8.78
CA PHE A 456 -7.33 17.20 7.38
C PHE A 456 -8.57 16.30 7.30
N ARG A 457 -8.65 15.28 8.15
CA ARG A 457 -9.83 14.39 8.22
C ARG A 457 -11.09 15.17 8.58
N THR A 458 -11.01 16.07 9.56
CA THR A 458 -12.13 16.90 10.01
C THR A 458 -12.58 17.87 8.93
N ALA A 459 -11.63 18.43 8.17
CA ALA A 459 -11.91 19.29 7.02
C ALA A 459 -12.43 18.52 5.79
N GLY A 460 -12.42 17.18 5.81
CA GLY A 460 -12.84 16.36 4.68
C GLY A 460 -11.87 16.40 3.50
N LEU A 461 -10.59 16.69 3.74
CA LEU A 461 -9.57 16.88 2.70
C LEU A 461 -8.67 15.64 2.53
N PRO A 462 -8.24 15.33 1.29
CA PRO A 462 -7.30 14.24 1.00
C PRO A 462 -5.86 14.62 1.38
N LEU A 463 -5.15 13.73 2.07
CA LEU A 463 -3.78 13.95 2.53
C LEU A 463 -2.87 12.74 2.25
N VAL A 464 -1.62 13.02 1.87
CA VAL A 464 -0.51 12.06 1.74
C VAL A 464 0.70 12.61 2.51
N VAL A 465 1.48 11.73 3.15
CA VAL A 465 2.82 12.09 3.65
C VAL A 465 3.80 11.92 2.48
N GLY A 466 4.12 13.00 1.77
CA GLY A 466 4.92 12.96 0.54
C GLY A 466 6.40 12.68 0.77
N GLU A 467 6.89 13.02 1.95
CA GLU A 467 8.24 12.73 2.42
C GLU A 467 8.26 12.57 3.93
N PHE A 468 9.15 11.71 4.41
CA PHE A 468 9.57 11.64 5.82
C PHE A 468 10.83 10.77 5.93
N GLY A 469 11.57 10.95 7.02
CA GLY A 469 12.73 10.16 7.40
C GLY A 469 12.62 9.63 8.84
N ASN A 470 13.67 8.98 9.32
CA ASN A 470 13.80 8.53 10.72
C ASN A 470 14.80 9.34 11.55
N MET A 471 15.42 10.36 10.95
CA MET A 471 16.28 11.34 11.60
C MET A 471 16.23 12.62 10.76
N HIS A 472 16.38 13.80 11.39
CA HIS A 472 16.59 15.05 10.67
C HIS A 472 17.36 16.05 11.55
N THR A 473 17.96 17.08 10.97
CA THR A 473 18.81 18.05 11.70
C THR A 473 18.02 19.01 12.58
N ASP A 474 16.73 19.16 12.35
CA ASP A 474 15.80 20.02 13.11
C ASP A 474 14.94 19.26 14.13
N GLY A 475 15.09 17.93 14.24
CA GLY A 475 14.34 17.08 15.17
C GLY A 475 14.33 15.62 14.70
N ASN A 476 14.06 14.68 15.61
CA ASN A 476 13.95 13.27 15.25
C ASN A 476 12.48 12.93 14.92
N PRO A 477 12.11 12.74 13.65
CA PRO A 477 10.72 12.46 13.28
C PRO A 477 10.23 11.17 13.98
N ASP A 478 8.98 11.13 14.43
CA ASP A 478 8.38 9.90 14.98
C ASP A 478 7.79 9.04 13.85
N GLU A 479 8.68 8.38 13.11
CA GLU A 479 8.35 7.58 11.93
C GLU A 479 7.43 6.38 12.25
N ASP A 480 7.54 5.85 13.47
CA ASP A 480 6.66 4.81 14.00
C ASP A 480 5.22 5.29 14.06
N THR A 481 4.99 6.47 14.64
CA THR A 481 3.64 7.04 14.69
C THR A 481 3.15 7.48 13.32
N ILE A 482 3.99 8.08 12.48
CA ILE A 482 3.62 8.47 11.10
C ILE A 482 3.05 7.25 10.36
N MET A 483 3.79 6.15 10.33
CA MET A 483 3.40 4.96 9.56
C MET A 483 2.18 4.26 10.18
N ALA A 484 2.12 4.13 11.50
CA ALA A 484 1.00 3.49 12.18
C ALA A 484 -0.31 4.28 12.02
N GLN A 485 -0.27 5.61 12.18
CA GLN A 485 -1.46 6.45 12.11
C GLN A 485 -1.90 6.68 10.66
N ALA A 486 -0.97 6.76 9.71
CA ALA A 486 -1.30 6.78 8.29
C ALA A 486 -1.98 5.47 7.86
N GLN A 487 -1.46 4.31 8.29
CA GLN A 487 -2.10 3.01 8.05
C GLN A 487 -3.51 2.94 8.65
N ALA A 488 -3.68 3.35 9.91
CA ALA A 488 -4.98 3.32 10.59
C ALA A 488 -6.04 4.23 9.94
N ARG A 489 -5.60 5.31 9.26
CA ARG A 489 -6.48 6.29 8.60
C ARG A 489 -6.61 6.08 7.08
N GLY A 490 -5.87 5.13 6.50
CA GLY A 490 -5.82 4.93 5.05
C GLY A 490 -5.15 6.09 4.30
N LEU A 491 -4.22 6.80 4.93
CA LEU A 491 -3.42 7.86 4.30
C LEU A 491 -2.22 7.26 3.57
N GLY A 492 -1.84 7.85 2.43
CA GLY A 492 -0.63 7.47 1.70
C GLY A 492 0.64 7.97 2.39
N TYR A 493 1.76 7.28 2.20
CA TYR A 493 3.07 7.77 2.59
C TYR A 493 4.17 7.37 1.60
N LEU A 494 5.21 8.20 1.50
CA LEU A 494 6.36 8.02 0.63
C LEU A 494 7.65 8.37 1.39
N GLY A 495 8.53 7.39 1.61
CA GLY A 495 9.75 7.60 2.40
C GLY A 495 10.85 8.31 1.59
N TRP A 496 11.61 9.18 2.24
CA TRP A 496 12.79 9.84 1.65
C TRP A 496 14.08 9.17 2.14
N SER A 497 14.99 8.72 1.27
CA SER A 497 14.80 8.41 -0.16
C SER A 497 15.59 7.15 -0.53
N TRP A 498 15.44 6.65 -1.76
CA TRP A 498 16.06 5.39 -2.17
C TRP A 498 17.57 5.34 -1.90
N SER A 499 18.33 6.29 -2.47
CA SER A 499 19.78 6.43 -2.29
C SER A 499 20.27 7.74 -2.90
N GLY A 500 21.49 8.16 -2.58
CA GLY A 500 22.19 9.25 -3.26
C GLY A 500 22.06 10.61 -2.58
N ASN A 501 21.60 10.65 -1.32
CA ASN A 501 21.67 11.85 -0.50
C ASN A 501 23.12 12.31 -0.30
N SER A 502 23.32 13.62 -0.15
CA SER A 502 24.62 14.19 0.19
C SER A 502 25.06 13.77 1.60
N SER A 503 26.35 13.85 1.90
CA SER A 503 26.92 13.29 3.14
C SER A 503 26.32 13.83 4.44
N ASP A 504 25.79 15.05 4.41
CA ASP A 504 25.13 15.72 5.53
C ASP A 504 23.74 15.16 5.86
N VAL A 505 23.07 14.54 4.89
CA VAL A 505 21.75 13.89 5.06
C VAL A 505 21.75 12.43 4.56
N GLY A 506 22.94 11.84 4.39
CA GLY A 506 23.12 10.46 3.89
C GLY A 506 22.50 9.38 4.77
N TYR A 507 22.14 9.72 6.00
CA TYR A 507 21.39 8.82 6.89
C TYR A 507 19.95 8.54 6.41
N LEU A 508 19.43 9.35 5.48
CA LEU A 508 18.12 9.15 4.84
C LEU A 508 18.17 8.20 3.64
N ASP A 509 19.34 7.71 3.22
CA ASP A 509 19.41 6.68 2.19
C ASP A 509 18.79 5.37 2.71
N MET A 510 17.87 4.77 1.95
CA MET A 510 17.34 3.43 2.25
C MET A 510 18.32 2.32 1.86
N VAL A 511 19.09 2.53 0.79
CA VAL A 511 20.14 1.60 0.35
C VAL A 511 21.46 2.32 0.14
N ASN A 512 22.56 1.63 0.42
CA ASN A 512 23.89 2.15 0.13
C ASN A 512 24.17 2.07 -1.37
N SER A 513 24.55 3.20 -1.99
CA SER A 513 25.04 3.23 -3.38
C SER A 513 24.09 2.58 -4.40
N PHE A 514 22.78 2.76 -4.24
CA PHE A 514 21.75 2.15 -5.08
C PHE A 514 21.74 0.59 -5.08
N ASP A 515 22.40 -0.08 -4.12
CA ASP A 515 22.43 -1.54 -4.05
C ASP A 515 21.28 -2.11 -3.19
N PRO A 516 20.26 -2.76 -3.78
CA PRO A 516 19.12 -3.31 -3.04
C PRO A 516 19.49 -4.44 -2.07
N ALA A 517 20.68 -5.05 -2.20
CA ALA A 517 21.16 -6.05 -1.25
C ALA A 517 21.81 -5.42 0.00
N SER A 518 22.02 -4.11 0.02
CA SER A 518 22.68 -3.37 1.09
C SER A 518 21.77 -2.29 1.69
N LEU A 519 20.73 -2.72 2.40
CA LEU A 519 19.84 -1.82 3.15
C LEU A 519 20.59 -1.08 4.28
N THR A 520 20.24 0.17 4.50
CA THR A 520 20.60 0.92 5.72
C THR A 520 19.62 0.58 6.85
N ALA A 521 19.90 1.09 8.07
CA ALA A 521 18.95 0.95 9.18
C ALA A 521 17.59 1.59 8.87
N TRP A 522 17.60 2.74 8.17
CA TRP A 522 16.37 3.39 7.72
C TRP A 522 15.63 2.55 6.68
N GLY A 523 16.34 2.04 5.67
CA GLY A 523 15.75 1.16 4.65
C GLY A 523 15.11 -0.09 5.25
N GLU A 524 15.78 -0.73 6.21
CA GLU A 524 15.24 -1.88 6.93
C GLU A 524 13.95 -1.52 7.69
N ARG A 525 13.95 -0.40 8.42
CA ARG A 525 12.77 0.07 9.16
C ARG A 525 11.62 0.39 8.24
N PHE A 526 11.84 1.16 7.18
CA PHE A 526 10.79 1.65 6.29
C PHE A 526 10.20 0.54 5.40
N LEU A 527 11.06 -0.31 4.83
CA LEU A 527 10.64 -1.31 3.84
C LEU A 527 10.11 -2.58 4.51
N ASN A 528 10.83 -3.09 5.51
CA ASN A 528 10.56 -4.41 6.13
C ASN A 528 9.92 -4.31 7.53
N GLY A 529 10.01 -3.15 8.18
CA GLY A 529 9.50 -2.94 9.54
C GLY A 529 7.98 -2.86 9.65
N ALA A 530 7.49 -2.70 10.88
CA ALA A 530 6.06 -2.60 11.17
C ALA A 530 5.42 -1.40 10.45
N ASN A 531 4.22 -1.62 9.93
CA ASN A 531 3.48 -0.72 9.04
C ASN A 531 4.25 -0.30 7.78
N GLY A 532 5.37 -0.96 7.47
CA GLY A 532 6.24 -0.69 6.32
C GLY A 532 5.66 -1.09 4.98
N VAL A 533 6.44 -0.81 3.93
CA VAL A 533 6.01 -1.01 2.54
C VAL A 533 5.62 -2.47 2.29
N ARG A 534 6.47 -3.44 2.65
CA ARG A 534 6.18 -4.87 2.43
C ARG A 534 4.92 -5.36 3.15
N GLN A 535 4.62 -4.78 4.31
CA GLN A 535 3.50 -5.22 5.13
C GLN A 535 2.16 -4.63 4.66
N THR A 536 2.17 -3.40 4.13
CA THR A 536 0.94 -2.62 3.96
C THR A 536 0.62 -2.20 2.53
N SER A 537 1.60 -2.28 1.62
CA SER A 537 1.41 -1.90 0.22
C SER A 537 0.47 -2.85 -0.52
N LYS A 538 -0.36 -2.25 -1.38
CA LYS A 538 -1.24 -2.96 -2.31
C LYS A 538 -1.07 -2.37 -3.70
N GLU A 539 -0.77 -3.21 -4.68
CA GLU A 539 -0.64 -2.79 -6.07
C GLU A 539 -1.94 -2.14 -6.56
N ALA A 540 -1.83 -1.08 -7.36
CA ALA A 540 -2.98 -0.43 -7.97
C ALA A 540 -3.76 -1.43 -8.84
N THR A 541 -5.09 -1.42 -8.75
CA THR A 541 -5.97 -2.36 -9.46
C THR A 541 -5.87 -2.23 -10.98
N ILE A 542 -5.48 -1.06 -11.49
CA ILE A 542 -5.17 -0.83 -12.91
C ILE A 542 -4.08 -1.77 -13.46
N TYR A 543 -3.19 -2.27 -12.60
CA TYR A 543 -2.15 -3.24 -12.97
C TYR A 543 -2.54 -4.71 -12.71
N GLY A 544 -3.76 -4.95 -12.21
CA GLY A 544 -4.31 -6.30 -11.94
C GLY A 544 -4.58 -6.64 -10.47
N GLY A 545 -4.42 -5.70 -9.53
CA GLY A 545 -4.59 -5.91 -8.08
C GLY A 545 -6.03 -6.04 -7.54
N GLY A 546 -6.99 -6.45 -8.37
CA GLY A 546 -8.43 -6.38 -8.08
C GLY A 546 -9.08 -7.57 -7.37
N THR A 547 -8.32 -8.58 -6.93
CA THR A 547 -8.85 -9.64 -6.04
C THR A 547 -7.99 -9.71 -4.81
N ALA A 548 -8.61 -9.65 -3.62
CA ALA A 548 -7.94 -10.10 -2.40
C ALA A 548 -7.30 -11.46 -2.69
N ASP A 549 -6.00 -11.57 -2.47
CA ASP A 549 -5.31 -12.83 -2.64
C ASP A 549 -5.90 -13.81 -1.64
N THR A 550 -6.69 -14.75 -2.17
CA THR A 550 -7.37 -15.81 -1.42
C THR A 550 -6.75 -17.16 -1.71
N GLN A 551 -5.76 -17.18 -2.62
CA GLN A 551 -5.10 -18.40 -3.00
C GLN A 551 -4.00 -18.65 -1.97
N ALA A 552 -4.11 -19.77 -1.26
CA ALA A 552 -3.06 -20.17 -0.35
C ALA A 552 -1.80 -20.58 -1.12
N PRO A 553 -0.60 -20.35 -0.55
CA PRO A 553 0.64 -20.88 -1.11
C PRO A 553 0.58 -22.39 -1.34
N THR A 554 1.37 -22.89 -2.29
CA THR A 554 1.50 -24.35 -2.48
C THR A 554 2.02 -25.01 -1.20
N THR A 555 1.63 -26.25 -0.93
CA THR A 555 2.18 -27.00 0.20
C THR A 555 3.71 -27.10 0.10
N PRO A 556 4.47 -26.75 1.16
CA PRO A 556 5.93 -26.91 1.16
C PRO A 556 6.34 -28.37 0.92
N GLY A 557 7.56 -28.58 0.43
CA GLY A 557 8.13 -29.92 0.34
C GLY A 557 8.20 -30.62 1.71
N THR A 558 8.27 -31.96 1.70
CA THR A 558 8.53 -32.72 2.92
C THR A 558 9.87 -32.28 3.53
N PRO A 559 9.90 -31.84 4.80
CA PRO A 559 11.15 -31.40 5.41
C PRO A 559 12.16 -32.54 5.49
N SER A 560 13.44 -32.22 5.37
CA SER A 560 14.57 -33.10 5.62
C SER A 560 15.35 -32.57 6.82
N ALA A 561 15.84 -33.48 7.67
CA ALA A 561 16.59 -33.12 8.86
C ALA A 561 18.08 -33.40 8.68
N SER A 562 18.90 -32.49 9.15
CA SER A 562 20.36 -32.56 9.21
C SER A 562 20.85 -32.00 10.55
N ALA A 563 22.16 -32.07 10.78
CA ALA A 563 22.79 -31.57 12.02
C ALA A 563 22.08 -32.04 13.30
N VAL A 564 21.61 -33.29 13.31
CA VAL A 564 20.86 -33.85 14.44
C VAL A 564 21.83 -34.15 15.58
N THR A 565 21.64 -33.47 16.71
CA THR A 565 22.41 -33.63 17.95
C THR A 565 21.52 -34.24 19.03
N ALA A 566 22.03 -34.35 20.26
CA ALA A 566 21.21 -34.74 21.41
C ALA A 566 20.14 -33.69 21.77
N THR A 567 20.32 -32.43 21.37
CA THR A 567 19.47 -31.30 21.79
C THR A 567 19.01 -30.37 20.66
N GLY A 568 19.21 -30.74 19.40
CA GLY A 568 18.78 -29.92 18.28
C GLY A 568 18.84 -30.64 16.93
N ALA A 569 18.21 -30.03 15.93
CA ALA A 569 18.22 -30.48 14.54
C ALA A 569 17.97 -29.28 13.60
N THR A 570 18.52 -29.33 12.40
CA THR A 570 18.23 -28.36 11.34
C THR A 570 17.31 -28.99 10.30
N LEU A 571 16.25 -28.28 9.94
CA LEU A 571 15.26 -28.68 8.96
C LEU A 571 15.43 -27.84 7.69
N SER A 572 15.31 -28.48 6.53
CA SER A 572 15.24 -27.79 5.23
C SER A 572 14.18 -28.44 4.34
N TRP A 573 13.53 -27.65 3.48
CA TRP A 573 12.46 -28.13 2.59
C TRP A 573 12.48 -27.39 1.25
N THR A 574 11.78 -27.94 0.26
CA THR A 574 11.51 -27.22 -0.99
C THR A 574 10.54 -26.08 -0.72
N ALA A 575 10.90 -24.86 -1.13
CA ALA A 575 10.08 -23.67 -0.96
C ALA A 575 8.74 -23.78 -1.70
N SER A 576 7.72 -23.15 -1.13
CA SER A 576 6.41 -22.98 -1.74
C SER A 576 6.43 -21.88 -2.80
N ALA A 577 5.53 -21.98 -3.77
CA ALA A 577 5.21 -20.91 -4.71
C ALA A 577 3.82 -20.34 -4.38
N ASP A 578 3.60 -19.11 -4.80
CA ASP A 578 2.34 -18.40 -4.61
C ASP A 578 2.16 -17.37 -5.75
N ASN A 579 0.93 -16.97 -6.04
CA ASN A 579 0.58 -16.01 -7.10
C ASN A 579 1.00 -14.57 -6.76
N VAL A 580 1.15 -14.22 -5.49
CA VAL A 580 1.66 -12.91 -5.04
C VAL A 580 3.01 -13.05 -4.34
N GLY A 581 3.17 -14.04 -3.47
CA GLY A 581 4.45 -14.37 -2.87
C GLY A 581 4.35 -14.98 -1.47
N VAL A 582 5.28 -15.87 -1.15
CA VAL A 582 5.39 -16.50 0.17
C VAL A 582 6.19 -15.60 1.11
N THR A 583 5.61 -15.22 2.24
CA THR A 583 6.23 -14.32 3.24
C THR A 583 6.86 -15.08 4.40
N GLY A 584 6.53 -16.36 4.60
CA GLY A 584 7.20 -17.19 5.57
C GLY A 584 6.56 -18.56 5.79
N TYR A 585 7.10 -19.30 6.76
CA TYR A 585 6.68 -20.66 7.11
C TYR A 585 6.44 -20.80 8.61
N ASP A 586 5.40 -21.54 8.99
CA ASP A 586 5.19 -22.03 10.36
C ASP A 586 5.77 -23.44 10.47
N VAL A 587 6.61 -23.69 11.49
CA VAL A 587 7.21 -25.00 11.76
C VAL A 587 6.46 -25.65 12.92
N LEU A 588 5.90 -26.83 12.68
CA LEU A 588 5.14 -27.60 13.66
C LEU A 588 5.90 -28.86 14.07
N ARG A 589 5.94 -29.14 15.37
CA ARG A 589 6.63 -30.29 15.98
C ARG A 589 5.68 -31.12 16.84
N ALA A 590 5.82 -32.43 16.79
CA ALA A 590 5.20 -33.37 17.71
C ALA A 590 6.27 -34.27 18.35
N THR A 591 6.14 -34.60 19.63
CA THR A 591 7.00 -35.59 20.31
C THR A 591 6.38 -36.98 20.17
N GLY A 592 7.13 -37.96 19.67
CA GLY A 592 6.65 -39.32 19.41
C GLY A 592 5.38 -39.31 18.56
N SER A 593 4.35 -40.05 18.98
CA SER A 593 3.03 -40.08 18.33
C SER A 593 2.07 -38.95 18.80
N GLY A 594 2.57 -37.92 19.48
CA GLY A 594 1.76 -36.82 20.01
C GLY A 594 1.21 -35.85 18.95
N THR A 595 0.55 -34.79 19.43
CA THR A 595 -0.03 -33.73 18.59
C THR A 595 1.03 -32.73 18.13
N PHE A 596 0.87 -32.21 16.91
CA PHE A 596 1.72 -31.14 16.39
C PHE A 596 1.39 -29.80 17.03
N THR A 597 2.41 -29.08 17.49
CA THR A 597 2.32 -27.70 17.95
C THR A 597 3.32 -26.83 17.18
N GLN A 598 2.98 -25.57 16.94
CA GLN A 598 3.91 -24.65 16.31
C GLN A 598 5.06 -24.32 17.28
N VAL A 599 6.30 -24.48 16.82
CA VAL A 599 7.52 -24.27 17.61
C VAL A 599 8.40 -23.14 17.08
N GLY A 600 8.09 -22.61 15.91
CA GLY A 600 8.80 -21.46 15.35
C GLY A 600 8.24 -20.99 14.03
N THR A 601 8.81 -19.89 13.52
CA THR A 601 8.55 -19.34 12.19
C THR A 601 9.86 -18.95 11.51
N THR A 602 9.88 -18.91 10.18
CA THR A 602 11.06 -18.51 9.39
C THR A 602 10.63 -17.89 8.07
N GLY A 603 11.40 -16.92 7.56
CA GLY A 603 11.19 -16.32 6.23
C GLY A 603 11.82 -17.11 5.08
N THR A 604 12.64 -18.13 5.39
CA THR A 604 13.35 -18.96 4.40
C THR A 604 12.99 -20.43 4.55
N ALA A 605 13.32 -21.27 3.56
CA ALA A 605 12.98 -22.69 3.57
C ALA A 605 13.92 -23.55 4.47
N THR A 606 14.34 -23.00 5.61
CA THR A 606 15.20 -23.64 6.62
C THR A 606 14.85 -23.17 8.03
N PHE A 607 15.00 -24.06 9.01
CA PHE A 607 14.76 -23.79 10.44
C PHE A 607 15.64 -24.66 11.34
N THR A 608 16.30 -24.07 12.33
CA THR A 608 17.06 -24.81 13.35
C THR A 608 16.26 -24.88 14.64
N ASP A 609 15.91 -26.10 15.05
CA ASP A 609 15.23 -26.38 16.30
C ASP A 609 16.24 -26.78 17.38
N SER A 610 16.12 -26.19 18.57
CA SER A 610 17.06 -26.36 19.68
C SER A 610 16.32 -26.60 20.99
N GLY A 611 17.03 -27.09 22.02
CA GLY A 611 16.43 -27.47 23.30
C GLY A 611 15.62 -28.77 23.25
N LEU A 612 15.93 -29.65 22.29
CA LEU A 612 15.31 -30.97 22.20
C LEU A 612 15.80 -31.90 23.32
N THR A 613 14.98 -32.87 23.67
CA THR A 613 15.36 -33.93 24.60
C THR A 613 16.13 -35.00 23.85
N ALA A 614 17.19 -35.47 24.46
CA ALA A 614 17.99 -36.61 24.04
C ALA A 614 17.18 -37.90 23.82
N SER A 615 17.67 -38.78 22.95
CA SER A 615 17.07 -40.09 22.66
C SER A 615 15.56 -40.03 22.39
N THR A 616 15.07 -38.92 21.83
CA THR A 616 13.65 -38.65 21.68
C THR A 616 13.32 -38.48 20.20
N THR A 617 12.30 -39.20 19.73
CA THR A 617 11.79 -39.03 18.38
C THR A 617 10.85 -37.83 18.34
N TYR A 618 11.14 -36.89 17.45
CA TYR A 618 10.28 -35.78 17.08
C TYR A 618 9.79 -35.96 15.65
N ARG A 619 8.60 -35.45 15.35
CA ARG A 619 8.07 -35.32 14.00
C ARG A 619 7.87 -33.86 13.67
N TYR A 620 8.21 -33.47 12.45
CA TYR A 620 8.10 -32.09 11.97
C TYR A 620 7.24 -31.99 10.72
N GLN A 621 6.41 -30.96 10.67
CA GLN A 621 5.64 -30.52 9.51
C GLN A 621 5.83 -29.02 9.33
N VAL A 622 5.62 -28.54 8.11
CA VAL A 622 5.75 -27.13 7.77
C VAL A 622 4.56 -26.70 6.91
N ARG A 623 4.06 -25.49 7.11
CA ARG A 623 3.12 -24.82 6.18
C ARG A 623 3.64 -23.44 5.80
N ALA A 624 3.33 -23.00 4.59
CA ALA A 624 3.67 -21.67 4.08
C ALA A 624 2.56 -20.65 4.38
N ARG A 625 2.93 -19.38 4.40
CA ARG A 625 2.04 -18.22 4.50
C ARG A 625 2.43 -17.15 3.48
N ASP A 626 1.44 -16.42 2.99
CA ASP A 626 1.62 -15.26 2.12
C ASP A 626 1.42 -13.93 2.87
N ALA A 627 1.47 -12.82 2.14
CA ALA A 627 1.25 -11.48 2.67
C ALA A 627 -0.23 -11.18 3.00
N ALA A 628 -1.16 -11.93 2.41
CA ALA A 628 -2.60 -11.81 2.63
C ALA A 628 -3.09 -12.59 3.86
N GLY A 629 -2.23 -13.44 4.45
CA GLY A 629 -2.52 -14.25 5.62
C GLY A 629 -3.09 -15.63 5.28
N ASN A 630 -3.13 -16.05 4.01
CA ASN A 630 -3.54 -17.41 3.67
C ASN A 630 -2.44 -18.38 4.09
N THR A 631 -2.85 -19.58 4.49
CA THR A 631 -1.93 -20.63 4.93
C THR A 631 -2.10 -21.87 4.06
N SER A 632 -0.99 -22.45 3.60
CA SER A 632 -1.03 -23.72 2.88
C SER A 632 -1.52 -24.87 3.76
N ALA A 633 -1.87 -26.00 3.15
CA ALA A 633 -1.90 -27.27 3.88
C ALA A 633 -0.50 -27.58 4.47
N THR A 634 -0.46 -28.39 5.54
CA THR A 634 0.81 -28.85 6.11
C THR A 634 1.48 -29.88 5.21
N SER A 635 2.81 -29.83 5.15
CA SER A 635 3.62 -30.83 4.46
C SER A 635 3.52 -32.21 5.13
N ALA A 636 3.96 -33.25 4.41
CA ALA A 636 4.15 -34.56 5.02
C ALA A 636 5.19 -34.48 6.16
N ALA A 637 5.01 -35.30 7.19
CA ALA A 637 5.88 -35.23 8.37
C ALA A 637 7.22 -35.94 8.13
N VAL A 638 8.31 -35.36 8.62
CA VAL A 638 9.60 -36.04 8.78
C VAL A 638 9.80 -36.46 10.23
N SER A 639 10.32 -37.66 10.45
CA SER A 639 10.67 -38.16 11.79
C SER A 639 12.17 -38.03 12.03
N VAL A 640 12.54 -37.50 13.19
CA VAL A 640 13.93 -37.26 13.61
C VAL A 640 14.09 -37.78 15.03
N THR A 641 15.03 -38.69 15.24
CA THR A 641 15.40 -39.12 16.61
C THR A 641 16.68 -38.41 17.00
N THR A 642 16.61 -37.60 18.07
CA THR A 642 17.81 -36.96 18.61
C THR A 642 18.82 -38.00 19.06
N GLY A 643 20.10 -37.63 18.97
CA GLY A 643 21.18 -38.48 19.45
C GLY A 643 21.01 -38.82 20.94
N ALA A 644 21.65 -39.90 21.37
CA ALA A 644 21.69 -40.21 22.79
C ALA A 644 22.29 -39.03 23.57
N GLY A 645 21.56 -38.54 24.55
CA GLY A 645 22.03 -37.54 25.49
C GLY A 645 23.08 -38.15 26.36
N GLY A 646 24.27 -37.58 26.32
CA GLY A 646 25.44 -38.14 26.99
C GLY A 646 26.24 -39.07 26.09
N GLY A 647 26.97 -38.49 25.13
CA GLY A 647 28.37 -38.86 25.01
C GLY A 647 29.12 -38.05 26.06
N THR A 648 29.65 -38.71 27.10
CA THR A 648 30.40 -38.12 28.23
C THR A 648 31.79 -37.62 27.83
N GLY A 649 31.91 -37.05 26.63
CA GLY A 649 33.12 -36.42 26.14
C GLY A 649 33.22 -34.99 26.57
N THR A 650 34.11 -34.72 27.51
CA THR A 650 34.67 -33.38 27.72
C THR A 650 35.56 -32.93 26.56
N CYS A 651 35.50 -33.59 25.40
CA CYS A 651 36.33 -33.32 24.23
C CYS A 651 35.61 -33.52 22.89
N ARG A 652 36.09 -32.77 21.89
CA ARG A 652 35.79 -32.94 20.45
C ARG A 652 37.08 -33.15 19.67
N ILE A 653 37.06 -34.05 18.69
CA ILE A 653 38.20 -34.43 17.85
C ILE A 653 37.90 -34.16 16.38
N GLY A 654 38.72 -33.31 15.75
CA GLY A 654 38.85 -33.24 14.30
C GLY A 654 39.98 -34.17 13.85
N TYR A 655 39.72 -35.07 12.91
CA TYR A 655 40.71 -36.03 12.40
C TYR A 655 40.75 -36.02 10.88
N SER A 656 41.95 -35.89 10.31
CA SER A 656 42.19 -35.97 8.86
C SER A 656 43.44 -36.77 8.57
N ALA A 657 43.38 -37.69 7.61
CA ALA A 657 44.49 -38.57 7.26
C ALA A 657 44.55 -38.88 5.76
N PRO A 658 44.78 -37.86 4.90
CA PRO A 658 44.90 -38.07 3.46
C PRO A 658 46.05 -39.05 3.14
N PRO A 659 45.80 -40.09 2.33
CA PRO A 659 46.86 -40.97 1.86
C PRO A 659 47.76 -40.24 0.87
N TRP A 660 49.04 -40.61 0.82
CA TRP A 660 49.96 -40.14 -0.20
C TRP A 660 49.61 -40.82 -1.53
N GLY A 661 49.42 -40.03 -2.59
CA GLY A 661 49.14 -40.58 -3.92
C GLY A 661 50.27 -41.50 -4.38
N GLY A 662 49.99 -42.80 -4.52
CA GLY A 662 50.92 -43.78 -5.08
C GLY A 662 51.61 -44.73 -4.08
N GLY A 663 51.23 -44.73 -2.80
CA GLY A 663 51.80 -45.65 -1.79
C GLY A 663 50.86 -45.99 -0.64
N ASN A 664 51.38 -46.70 0.36
CA ASN A 664 50.62 -47.11 1.56
C ASN A 664 50.85 -46.17 2.76
N GLY A 665 51.31 -44.94 2.52
CA GLY A 665 51.59 -43.93 3.53
C GLY A 665 50.49 -42.87 3.64
N PHE A 666 50.39 -42.22 4.79
CA PHE A 666 49.49 -41.09 5.03
C PHE A 666 50.08 -40.12 6.05
N THR A 667 49.56 -38.90 6.06
CA THR A 667 49.84 -37.91 7.11
C THR A 667 48.55 -37.63 7.87
N ALA A 668 48.54 -37.91 9.18
CA ALA A 668 47.41 -37.63 10.04
C ALA A 668 47.57 -36.30 10.79
N GLY A 669 46.53 -35.47 10.75
CA GLY A 669 46.33 -34.33 11.62
C GLY A 669 45.16 -34.58 12.57
N VAL A 670 45.36 -34.25 13.85
CA VAL A 670 44.34 -34.37 14.89
C VAL A 670 44.21 -33.06 15.65
N THR A 671 43.01 -32.49 15.69
CA THR A 671 42.67 -31.33 16.53
C THR A 671 41.85 -31.79 17.72
N ILE A 672 42.32 -31.48 18.91
CA ILE A 672 41.69 -31.83 20.20
C ILE A 672 41.12 -30.54 20.79
N THR A 673 39.81 -30.48 20.99
CA THR A 673 39.14 -29.38 21.70
C THR A 673 38.65 -29.86 23.06
N ASN A 674 38.95 -29.12 24.13
CA ASN A 674 38.32 -29.32 25.43
C ASN A 674 36.92 -28.70 25.41
N THR A 675 35.87 -29.52 25.38
CA THR A 675 34.48 -29.07 25.46
C THR A 675 33.92 -29.14 26.89
N GLY A 676 34.76 -29.55 27.85
CA GLY A 676 34.42 -29.58 29.27
C GLY A 676 34.48 -28.18 29.93
N PRO A 677 33.86 -28.03 31.12
CA PRO A 677 33.78 -26.75 31.81
C PRO A 677 35.06 -26.36 32.58
N SER A 678 36.03 -27.27 32.71
CA SER A 678 37.28 -27.05 33.45
C SER A 678 38.51 -27.14 32.56
N THR A 679 39.55 -26.39 32.92
CA THR A 679 40.86 -26.48 32.26
C THR A 679 41.49 -27.84 32.50
N LEU A 680 41.94 -28.49 31.43
CA LEU A 680 42.76 -29.70 31.51
C LEU A 680 44.21 -29.32 31.82
N THR A 681 44.84 -30.04 32.75
CA THR A 681 46.27 -29.93 33.06
C THR A 681 46.94 -31.27 32.78
N GLY A 682 47.28 -31.48 31.52
CA GLY A 682 47.73 -32.75 30.96
C GLY A 682 46.61 -33.47 30.19
N TRP A 683 46.94 -34.04 29.04
CA TRP A 683 46.01 -34.81 28.25
C TRP A 683 46.67 -35.98 27.54
N THR A 684 45.92 -37.08 27.44
CA THR A 684 46.28 -38.30 26.73
C THR A 684 45.11 -38.70 25.84
N LEU A 685 45.33 -38.65 24.53
CA LEU A 685 44.36 -39.09 23.52
C LEU A 685 44.61 -40.58 23.22
N ALA A 686 43.57 -41.40 23.21
CA ALA A 686 43.65 -42.79 22.81
C ALA A 686 42.58 -43.13 21.75
N PHE A 687 42.97 -43.94 20.76
CA PHE A 687 42.09 -44.45 19.70
C PHE A 687 42.66 -45.75 19.12
N THR A 688 41.83 -46.51 18.40
CA THR A 688 42.21 -47.81 17.85
C THR A 688 42.08 -47.82 16.33
N TYR A 689 43.12 -48.30 15.66
CA TYR A 689 43.11 -48.63 14.25
C TYR A 689 42.69 -50.08 14.02
N THR A 690 41.86 -50.30 12.99
CA THR A 690 41.23 -51.61 12.71
C THR A 690 41.66 -52.23 11.40
N ALA A 691 42.43 -51.53 10.55
CA ALA A 691 42.78 -51.95 9.19
C ALA A 691 44.30 -52.01 8.95
N GLY A 692 45.06 -52.38 9.99
CA GLY A 692 46.51 -52.57 9.91
C GLY A 692 47.34 -51.29 9.84
N GLN A 693 46.76 -50.13 10.18
CA GLN A 693 47.49 -48.88 10.22
C GLN A 693 48.60 -48.88 11.29
N ARG A 694 49.76 -48.30 10.95
CA ARG A 694 50.91 -48.13 11.83
C ARG A 694 51.34 -46.68 11.88
N VAL A 695 51.52 -46.15 13.09
CA VAL A 695 52.15 -44.84 13.31
C VAL A 695 53.64 -44.98 13.03
N THR A 696 54.24 -44.03 12.30
CA THR A 696 55.68 -43.96 12.02
C THR A 696 56.27 -42.80 12.82
N PRO A 697 56.91 -43.06 13.98
CA PRO A 697 57.56 -42.01 14.76
C PRO A 697 58.76 -41.39 14.02
N PRO A 698 59.10 -40.12 14.29
CA PRO A 698 58.45 -39.23 15.24
C PRO A 698 57.16 -38.59 14.69
N GLY A 699 56.19 -38.35 15.57
CA GLY A 699 55.11 -37.40 15.33
C GLY A 699 55.47 -35.99 15.83
N TRP A 700 54.55 -35.05 15.71
CA TRP A 700 54.66 -33.68 16.24
C TRP A 700 53.47 -33.34 17.14
N GLY A 701 53.72 -32.46 18.12
CA GLY A 701 52.71 -31.98 19.07
C GLY A 701 52.32 -32.98 20.17
N ALA A 702 52.77 -34.24 20.10
CA ALA A 702 52.58 -35.25 21.14
C ALA A 702 53.67 -36.33 21.08
N THR A 703 53.81 -37.07 22.18
CA THR A 703 54.53 -38.35 22.19
C THR A 703 53.54 -39.46 21.83
N PHE A 704 53.82 -40.21 20.76
CA PHE A 704 52.95 -41.29 20.28
C PHE A 704 53.50 -42.66 20.64
N THR A 705 52.64 -43.55 21.12
CA THR A 705 52.91 -44.98 21.29
C THR A 705 51.83 -45.79 20.57
N GLN A 706 52.20 -46.96 20.05
CA GLN A 706 51.25 -47.88 19.44
C GLN A 706 51.57 -49.33 19.86
N ALA A 707 50.56 -50.04 20.34
CA ALA A 707 50.62 -51.46 20.63
C ALA A 707 49.48 -52.18 19.89
N GLY A 708 49.80 -53.09 18.97
CA GLY A 708 48.78 -53.63 18.07
C GLY A 708 48.13 -52.51 17.25
N GLY A 709 46.80 -52.40 17.30
CA GLY A 709 46.03 -51.32 16.68
C GLY A 709 45.83 -50.09 17.59
N ASP A 710 46.11 -50.19 18.89
CA ASP A 710 45.83 -49.14 19.86
C ASP A 710 46.92 -48.08 19.86
N VAL A 711 46.52 -46.82 19.68
CA VAL A 711 47.39 -45.65 19.62
C VAL A 711 47.10 -44.77 20.82
N THR A 712 48.18 -44.30 21.48
CA THR A 712 48.11 -43.30 22.53
C THR A 712 49.00 -42.11 22.15
N ALA A 713 48.48 -40.89 22.33
CA ALA A 713 49.20 -39.64 22.12
C ALA A 713 49.13 -38.79 23.40
N THR A 714 50.27 -38.50 24.01
CA THR A 714 50.37 -37.72 25.26
C THR A 714 51.00 -36.36 25.01
N ASN A 715 50.47 -35.33 25.66
CA ASN A 715 50.94 -33.96 25.54
C ASN A 715 52.45 -33.80 25.81
N LEU A 716 53.05 -32.79 25.17
CA LEU A 716 54.39 -32.31 25.50
C LEU A 716 54.30 -31.27 26.64
N THR A 717 55.44 -30.88 27.19
CA THR A 717 55.51 -29.97 28.35
C THR A 717 54.87 -28.60 28.11
N TRP A 718 54.80 -28.15 26.86
CA TRP A 718 54.32 -26.81 26.49
C TRP A 718 52.84 -26.75 26.05
N ASN A 719 52.18 -27.89 25.79
CA ASN A 719 50.77 -27.94 25.35
C ASN A 719 49.85 -28.77 26.23
N GLY A 720 50.27 -29.10 27.45
CA GLY A 720 49.44 -29.87 28.39
C GLY A 720 48.22 -29.13 28.93
N THR A 721 48.23 -27.79 28.94
CA THR A 721 47.12 -26.99 29.48
C THR A 721 46.12 -26.64 28.39
N LEU A 722 44.86 -27.06 28.56
CA LEU A 722 43.78 -26.77 27.60
C LEU A 722 42.55 -26.21 28.33
N ALA A 723 42.34 -24.90 28.24
CA ALA A 723 41.18 -24.23 28.82
C ALA A 723 39.86 -24.68 28.17
N PRO A 724 38.69 -24.46 28.81
CA PRO A 724 37.40 -24.70 28.18
C PRO A 724 37.31 -24.04 26.80
N ASN A 725 36.84 -24.80 25.81
CA ASN A 725 36.75 -24.46 24.38
C ASN A 725 38.08 -24.18 23.66
N ALA A 726 39.23 -24.28 24.33
CA ALA A 726 40.52 -24.20 23.68
C ALA A 726 40.83 -25.49 22.90
N SER A 727 41.65 -25.36 21.85
CA SER A 727 42.07 -26.48 21.01
C SER A 727 43.59 -26.58 20.89
N THR A 728 44.08 -27.80 20.71
CA THR A 728 45.48 -28.08 20.35
C THR A 728 45.52 -29.03 19.15
N SER A 729 46.55 -28.94 18.33
CA SER A 729 46.71 -29.76 17.13
C SER A 729 47.99 -30.57 17.17
N ILE A 730 47.89 -31.84 16.81
CA ILE A 730 49.00 -32.81 16.75
C ILE A 730 48.98 -33.55 15.42
N GLY A 731 50.06 -34.25 15.10
CA GLY A 731 50.08 -35.06 13.88
C GLY A 731 51.23 -36.05 13.82
N PHE A 732 51.14 -36.95 12.84
CA PHE A 732 52.13 -37.99 12.59
C PHE A 732 52.03 -38.50 11.15
N ASN A 733 53.10 -39.11 10.66
CA ASN A 733 53.05 -39.93 9.45
C ASN A 733 52.74 -41.38 9.83
N GLY A 734 52.05 -42.10 8.96
CA GLY A 734 51.72 -43.51 9.19
C GLY A 734 51.67 -44.31 7.89
N THR A 735 51.53 -45.63 8.05
CA THR A 735 51.34 -46.58 6.95
C THR A 735 50.10 -47.43 7.18
N PHE A 736 49.54 -48.05 6.14
CA PHE A 736 48.36 -48.94 6.24
C PHE A 736 48.46 -50.15 5.30
N THR A 737 47.59 -51.13 5.49
CA THR A 737 47.47 -52.30 4.61
C THR A 737 46.05 -52.37 4.03
N GLY A 738 45.91 -52.12 2.74
CA GLY A 738 44.60 -52.13 2.06
C GLY A 738 43.92 -50.77 2.07
N SER A 739 43.14 -50.45 3.10
CA SER A 739 42.41 -49.18 3.24
C SER A 739 42.81 -48.40 4.49
N ASN A 740 42.58 -47.09 4.50
CA ASN A 740 42.88 -46.20 5.62
C ASN A 740 41.61 -45.54 6.20
N PRO A 741 40.70 -46.31 6.84
CA PRO A 741 39.56 -45.71 7.51
C PRO A 741 40.02 -44.87 8.72
N ALA A 742 39.32 -43.75 8.97
CA ALA A 742 39.49 -43.00 10.21
C ALA A 742 39.06 -43.83 11.43
N PRO A 743 39.67 -43.63 12.61
CA PRO A 743 39.22 -44.27 13.84
C PRO A 743 37.77 -43.90 14.17
N ALA A 744 36.97 -44.89 14.59
CA ALA A 744 35.55 -44.70 14.88
C ALA A 744 35.29 -44.01 16.23
N ALA A 745 36.27 -44.05 17.15
CA ALA A 745 36.15 -43.47 18.48
C ALA A 745 37.51 -42.99 18.99
N PHE A 746 37.46 -41.95 19.82
CA PHE A 746 38.60 -41.39 20.52
C PHE A 746 38.24 -41.21 22.00
N THR A 747 39.22 -41.28 22.89
CA THR A 747 39.08 -40.90 24.29
C THR A 747 40.17 -39.91 24.68
N LEU A 748 39.85 -38.91 25.50
CA LEU A 748 40.81 -37.98 26.09
C LEU A 748 40.82 -38.20 27.60
N ASN A 749 41.96 -38.58 28.17
CA ASN A 749 42.10 -38.97 29.58
C ASN A 749 41.09 -40.06 30.00
N GLY A 750 40.75 -40.96 29.08
CA GLY A 750 39.77 -42.04 29.30
C GLY A 750 38.31 -41.63 29.08
N SER A 751 38.01 -40.35 28.80
CA SER A 751 36.65 -39.88 28.48
C SER A 751 36.40 -39.87 26.97
N THR A 752 35.31 -40.48 26.51
CA THR A 752 34.98 -40.62 25.07
C THR A 752 34.73 -39.29 24.39
N CYS A 753 35.50 -38.91 23.38
CA CYS A 753 35.29 -37.67 22.64
C CYS A 753 34.21 -37.77 21.56
N THR A 754 33.62 -36.63 21.23
CA THR A 754 32.85 -36.45 19.98
C THR A 754 33.80 -36.29 18.80
N VAL A 755 33.46 -36.85 17.63
CA VAL A 755 34.25 -36.69 16.39
C VAL A 755 33.48 -35.77 15.45
N GLY A 756 34.11 -34.72 14.92
CA GLY A 756 33.45 -33.72 14.08
C GLY A 756 34.40 -32.70 13.48
#